data_AF-A0AAV4CS55-F1
#
_entry.id   AF-A0AAV4CS55-F1
#
_cell.length_a   1.000
_cell.length_b   1.000
_cell.length_c   1.000
_cell.angle_alpha   90.00
_cell.angle_beta   90.00
_cell.angle_gamma   90.00
#
_symmetry.space_group_name_H-M   'P 1'
#
loop_
_entity.id
_entity.type
_entity.pdbx_description
1 polymer ?
#
loop_
_entity_poly.entity_id
_entity_poly.type
_entity_poly.pdbx_seq_one_letter_code
_entity_poly.pdbx_strand_id
1 'polypeptide(L)'
;MSAKDVSAVVTNIISAIDAERTDVICSALSEMKKNIHDPELLPKVLNGLHTEEGTLLHYATKHGKVDKVRALLAGGADPGIQNQEGQLPLDLATDQIKTVFNEELLKATAQSNLGRVCQLLAAGVDIHLTDSPEMLNTPLHWAVCHGNRDMVQCLCARGADLNVFNARGLTPLHEAVKRADASIVEELVNYGADLELQVSLGENVGQTAFDMAEGKESVMQVLRAPRHFLEPINAISHNTESKANLVRFDSVTSSENALVNGVNGDIDLQSPKVLSPSHTNHISYAARFEIPSPSSISGDDKLLLLWPAVQSIKQGGGKPFKVSGSLPIFISPQSVGAKSSEMAYLWNMRRHMFEELDLQLYLNLLTPLSTFESPHVVCYINKNLSMQPGAYRLTITPRQMKIVSGDLDSLNSAIFTVLQLLSLYKDGNSVVVPTLLIDDWPTMPHRGVLLDVSQGRIPTMVYLYTRFHSNLPPQWQCPYSSSEVLWIAEFCERRRMQLIPVVEVGPRVQFEDLSKLYSVFQDFLACFENADFVSAGPRLSSFILGQTEDDGLGMGDVHRYLPILSHQTLQLCGYPLHDLNTAVLQQLPPSLVFKEYAVKSDHDYSKFCTPLAELGMNYFVCPGTAAWNSLAGCPSAAISNIVSAATCSEGALGLVVCDWTGKGHLNHQPFSWPGIVTAAGLSWNNNTDINFVSSSLPALLNQHVFKDRAGVMGGIVLELGTAETFLVQRARRQPVDSFSDLPEEQGSILYRFLTHPDGVPLEFLSAEALQSVTRIIRKFMSSLTTADSQCLHGDVIKQELQLACELMLLACKIGKALVLSGRKPDSQAGYSAVNFGIAHLSVTNRTDLANRLLEYIKEFRQVWSLRSNPEHGLADSVQRLRSLVKVLLPEANHSQLLEAESDTPGH
;
A
#
# COMPACT_ATOMS: atom_id res chain seq x y z
N MET A 1 32.67 36.08 -6.41
CA MET A 1 32.97 36.39 -4.98
C MET A 1 34.47 36.31 -4.73
N SER A 2 34.96 36.56 -3.50
CA SER A 2 36.38 36.44 -3.15
C SER A 2 36.74 34.99 -2.74
N ALA A 3 38.03 34.65 -2.77
CA ALA A 3 38.50 33.33 -2.35
C ALA A 3 38.21 33.01 -0.87
N LYS A 4 38.04 34.04 -0.02
CA LYS A 4 37.64 33.85 1.39
C LYS A 4 36.20 33.35 1.53
N ASP A 5 35.33 33.75 0.63
CA ASP A 5 33.90 33.41 0.69
C ASP A 5 33.69 31.93 0.34
N VAL A 6 34.40 31.44 -0.68
CA VAL A 6 34.46 30.01 -1.04
C VAL A 6 35.00 29.19 0.13
N SER A 7 36.12 29.61 0.73
CA SER A 7 36.72 28.93 1.89
C SER A 7 35.76 28.86 3.07
N ALA A 8 35.03 29.93 3.39
CA ALA A 8 34.06 29.94 4.50
C ALA A 8 32.88 29.00 4.25
N VAL A 9 32.33 28.97 3.03
CA VAL A 9 31.26 28.03 2.65
C VAL A 9 31.74 26.57 2.75
N VAL A 10 32.94 26.28 2.26
CA VAL A 10 33.54 24.95 2.35
C VAL A 10 33.76 24.50 3.80
N THR A 11 34.33 25.35 4.66
CA THR A 11 34.50 25.04 6.10
C THR A 11 33.15 24.76 6.79
N ASN A 12 32.10 25.51 6.44
CA ASN A 12 30.75 25.26 6.96
C ASN A 12 30.18 23.91 6.48
N ILE A 13 30.42 23.51 5.22
CA ILE A 13 29.98 22.21 4.70
C ILE A 13 30.76 21.06 5.35
N ILE A 14 32.08 21.17 5.52
CA ILE A 14 32.88 20.17 6.24
C ILE A 14 32.37 20.01 7.68
N SER A 15 32.19 21.12 8.41
CA SER A 15 31.63 21.09 9.76
C SER A 15 30.21 20.50 9.82
N ALA A 16 29.41 20.65 8.77
CA ALA A 16 28.09 20.01 8.66
C ALA A 16 28.17 18.51 8.30
N ILE A 17 29.19 18.06 7.57
CA ILE A 17 29.47 16.63 7.35
C ILE A 17 29.87 15.96 8.67
N ASP A 18 30.76 16.61 9.44
CA ASP A 18 31.25 16.12 10.74
C ASP A 18 30.17 16.12 11.82
N ALA A 19 29.35 17.18 11.90
CA ALA A 19 28.19 17.27 12.78
C ALA A 19 26.95 16.49 12.27
N GLU A 20 27.11 15.75 11.18
CA GLU A 20 26.11 14.91 10.50
C GLU A 20 24.83 15.63 10.02
N ARG A 21 24.87 16.96 9.87
CA ARG A 21 23.78 17.85 9.47
C ARG A 21 23.56 17.90 7.96
N THR A 22 22.95 16.84 7.42
CA THR A 22 22.55 16.76 5.99
C THR A 22 21.64 17.92 5.58
N ASP A 23 20.81 18.44 6.49
CA ASP A 23 19.90 19.58 6.26
C ASP A 23 20.65 20.88 5.95
N VAL A 24 21.75 21.15 6.67
CA VAL A 24 22.61 22.33 6.44
C VAL A 24 23.30 22.23 5.09
N ILE A 25 23.75 21.04 4.71
CA ILE A 25 24.37 20.77 3.40
C ILE A 25 23.36 21.00 2.27
N CYS A 26 22.18 20.39 2.34
CA CYS A 26 21.13 20.57 1.33
C CYS A 26 20.66 22.02 1.21
N SER A 27 20.55 22.75 2.33
CA SER A 27 20.20 24.17 2.34
C SER A 27 21.27 25.02 1.65
N ALA A 28 22.54 24.86 2.02
CA ALA A 28 23.66 25.59 1.40
C ALA A 28 23.78 25.32 -0.11
N LEU A 29 23.59 24.07 -0.54
CA LEU A 29 23.60 23.67 -1.95
C LEU A 29 22.41 24.23 -2.72
N SER A 30 21.21 24.28 -2.10
CA SER A 30 20.01 24.88 -2.69
C SER A 30 20.19 26.39 -2.90
N GLU A 31 20.72 27.10 -1.90
CA GLU A 31 20.95 28.55 -1.99
C GLU A 31 22.03 28.89 -3.01
N MET A 32 23.11 28.10 -3.10
CA MET A 32 24.11 28.25 -4.15
C MET A 32 23.57 27.93 -5.56
N LYS A 33 22.60 27.00 -5.70
CA LYS A 33 21.90 26.76 -6.99
C LYS A 33 21.00 27.93 -7.40
N LYS A 34 20.43 28.67 -6.44
CA LYS A 34 19.57 29.85 -6.69
C LYS A 34 20.35 31.13 -6.99
N ASN A 35 21.63 31.21 -6.64
CA ASN A 35 22.40 32.45 -6.73
C ASN A 35 22.80 32.82 -8.18
N ILE A 36 21.93 33.59 -8.84
CA ILE A 36 22.09 34.07 -10.22
C ILE A 36 23.38 34.90 -10.42
N HIS A 37 23.99 35.45 -9.36
CA HIS A 37 25.12 36.38 -9.47
C HIS A 37 26.51 35.74 -9.62
N ASP A 38 26.69 34.46 -9.32
CA ASP A 38 27.98 33.75 -9.47
C ASP A 38 27.74 32.25 -9.77
N PRO A 39 27.30 31.89 -11.00
CA PRO A 39 26.93 30.51 -11.34
C PRO A 39 28.10 29.52 -11.30
N GLU A 40 29.34 30.00 -11.27
CA GLU A 40 30.53 29.16 -11.09
C GLU A 40 30.81 28.83 -9.60
N LEU A 41 30.14 29.47 -8.65
CA LEU A 41 30.36 29.27 -7.21
C LEU A 41 30.09 27.82 -6.78
N LEU A 42 28.95 27.25 -7.20
CA LEU A 42 28.56 25.89 -6.84
C LEU A 42 29.55 24.84 -7.39
N PRO A 43 29.93 24.85 -8.69
CA PRO A 43 31.03 24.02 -9.18
C PRO A 43 32.33 24.20 -8.40
N LYS A 44 32.76 25.45 -8.11
CA LYS A 44 34.01 25.71 -7.36
C LYS A 44 33.97 25.14 -5.94
N VAL A 45 32.82 25.15 -5.27
CA VAL A 45 32.65 24.56 -3.92
C VAL A 45 32.63 23.04 -3.99
N LEU A 46 31.83 22.43 -4.87
CA LEU A 46 31.66 20.97 -4.93
C LEU A 46 32.87 20.23 -5.51
N ASN A 47 33.45 20.78 -6.59
CA ASN A 47 34.41 20.10 -7.44
C ASN A 47 35.86 20.58 -7.22
N GLY A 48 36.08 21.57 -6.34
CA GLY A 48 37.41 21.99 -5.94
C GLY A 48 38.08 21.00 -4.98
N LEU A 49 39.41 20.89 -5.05
CA LEU A 49 40.22 20.12 -4.12
C LEU A 49 40.46 20.98 -2.86
N HIS A 50 39.64 20.76 -1.82
CA HIS A 50 39.59 21.62 -0.63
C HIS A 50 40.05 20.94 0.67
N THR A 51 40.09 19.59 0.71
CA THR A 51 40.63 18.83 1.86
C THR A 51 41.85 18.02 1.42
N GLU A 52 42.55 17.40 2.37
CA GLU A 52 43.70 16.52 2.07
C GLU A 52 43.25 15.31 1.20
N GLU A 53 42.01 14.86 1.37
CA GLU A 53 41.33 13.84 0.57
C GLU A 53 40.98 14.27 -0.86
N GLY A 54 41.01 15.56 -1.18
CA GLY A 54 40.55 16.13 -2.45
C GLY A 54 39.23 16.90 -2.33
N THR A 55 38.20 16.48 -3.06
CA THR A 55 36.89 17.18 -3.06
C THR A 55 36.04 16.84 -1.83
N LEU A 56 35.00 17.65 -1.57
CA LEU A 56 34.01 17.36 -0.51
C LEU A 56 33.38 15.96 -0.64
N LEU A 57 33.27 15.43 -1.86
CA LEU A 57 32.77 14.09 -2.13
C LEU A 57 33.76 12.99 -1.70
N HIS A 58 35.08 13.21 -1.83
CA HIS A 58 36.10 12.31 -1.29
C HIS A 58 36.04 12.30 0.24
N TYR A 59 35.97 13.47 0.88
CA TYR A 59 35.89 13.61 2.33
C TYR A 59 34.68 12.85 2.91
N ALA A 60 33.48 13.12 2.38
CA ALA A 60 32.26 12.45 2.84
C ALA A 60 32.31 10.93 2.60
N THR A 61 32.96 10.48 1.53
CA THR A 61 33.09 9.06 1.18
C THR A 61 34.06 8.32 2.11
N LYS A 62 35.30 8.82 2.27
CA LYS A 62 36.33 8.26 3.17
C LYS A 62 35.86 8.20 4.62
N HIS A 63 35.07 9.18 5.06
CA HIS A 63 34.51 9.23 6.43
C HIS A 63 33.19 8.44 6.60
N GLY A 64 32.77 7.65 5.61
CA GLY A 64 31.62 6.74 5.73
C GLY A 64 30.25 7.41 5.74
N LYS A 65 30.15 8.69 5.33
CA LYS A 65 28.95 9.52 5.54
C LYS A 65 27.93 9.37 4.41
N VAL A 66 27.31 8.18 4.32
CA VAL A 66 26.32 7.75 3.30
C VAL A 66 25.36 8.87 2.82
N ASP A 67 24.57 9.48 3.72
CA ASP A 67 23.59 10.51 3.33
C ASP A 67 24.23 11.81 2.81
N LYS A 68 25.48 12.07 3.20
CA LYS A 68 26.22 13.28 2.86
C LYS A 68 26.81 13.11 1.46
N VAL A 69 27.27 11.90 1.11
CA VAL A 69 27.56 11.49 -0.27
C VAL A 69 26.30 11.65 -1.14
N ARG A 70 25.15 11.12 -0.71
CA ARG A 70 23.86 11.26 -1.44
C ARG A 70 23.46 12.73 -1.65
N ALA A 71 23.62 13.57 -0.63
CA ALA A 71 23.33 15.01 -0.71
C ALA A 71 24.30 15.77 -1.64
N LEU A 72 25.60 15.45 -1.62
CA LEU A 72 26.59 16.06 -2.51
C LEU A 72 26.38 15.63 -3.98
N LEU A 73 26.07 14.35 -4.23
CA LEU A 73 25.73 13.85 -5.57
C LEU A 73 24.49 14.55 -6.12
N ALA A 74 23.39 14.62 -5.36
CA ALA A 74 22.20 15.41 -5.72
C ALA A 74 22.47 16.93 -5.80
N GLY A 75 23.49 17.42 -5.09
CA GLY A 75 24.07 18.76 -5.22
C GLY A 75 24.64 19.04 -6.61
N GLY A 76 25.06 18.00 -7.34
CA GLY A 76 25.75 18.10 -8.63
C GLY A 76 27.27 17.89 -8.53
N ALA A 77 27.77 17.30 -7.44
CA ALA A 77 29.19 17.00 -7.29
C ALA A 77 29.64 16.01 -8.37
N ASP A 78 30.77 16.28 -9.03
CA ASP A 78 31.30 15.44 -10.09
C ASP A 78 32.08 14.25 -9.49
N PRO A 79 31.64 13.00 -9.74
CA PRO A 79 32.33 11.81 -9.24
C PRO A 79 33.62 11.48 -10.03
N GLY A 80 33.83 12.05 -11.22
CA GLY A 80 34.97 11.74 -12.09
C GLY A 80 36.26 12.52 -11.79
N ILE A 81 36.28 13.31 -10.71
CA ILE A 81 37.44 14.13 -10.32
C ILE A 81 38.37 13.32 -9.41
N GLN A 82 39.66 13.30 -9.75
CA GLN A 82 40.68 12.65 -8.92
C GLN A 82 41.23 13.60 -7.84
N ASN A 83 41.64 13.04 -6.70
CA ASN A 83 42.37 13.75 -5.65
C ASN A 83 43.87 13.90 -5.96
N GLN A 84 44.63 14.44 -5.00
CA GLN A 84 46.08 14.65 -5.14
C GLN A 84 46.89 13.34 -5.21
N GLU A 85 46.31 12.21 -4.79
CA GLU A 85 46.89 10.86 -4.89
C GLU A 85 46.48 10.14 -6.19
N GLY A 86 45.64 10.76 -7.03
CA GLY A 86 45.12 10.18 -8.28
C GLY A 86 43.91 9.24 -8.11
N GLN A 87 43.35 9.13 -6.91
CA GLN A 87 42.17 8.31 -6.61
C GLN A 87 40.88 9.07 -6.92
N LEU A 88 39.83 8.35 -7.30
CA LEU A 88 38.45 8.83 -7.39
C LEU A 88 37.73 8.71 -6.03
N PRO A 89 36.59 9.40 -5.83
CA PRO A 89 35.76 9.21 -4.64
C PRO A 89 35.28 7.75 -4.48
N LEU A 90 35.03 7.06 -5.59
CA LEU A 90 34.57 5.67 -5.59
C LEU A 90 35.66 4.68 -5.13
N ASP A 91 36.94 4.99 -5.35
CA ASP A 91 38.07 4.17 -4.88
C ASP A 91 38.17 4.18 -3.34
N LEU A 92 37.68 5.26 -2.71
CA LEU A 92 37.61 5.43 -1.25
C LEU A 92 36.30 4.89 -0.64
N ALA A 93 35.40 4.31 -1.45
CA ALA A 93 34.06 3.93 -1.01
C ALA A 93 34.01 2.57 -0.31
N THR A 94 33.35 2.54 0.86
CA THR A 94 32.83 1.29 1.43
C THR A 94 31.68 0.76 0.57
N ASP A 95 31.34 -0.53 0.69
CA ASP A 95 30.30 -1.13 -0.17
C ASP A 95 28.91 -0.49 0.04
N GLN A 96 28.61 -0.01 1.26
CA GLN A 96 27.40 0.77 1.57
C GLN A 96 27.38 2.17 0.91
N ILE A 97 28.53 2.68 0.46
CA ILE A 97 28.60 3.93 -0.31
C ILE A 97 28.59 3.64 -1.81
N LYS A 98 29.17 2.52 -2.27
CA LYS A 98 29.05 2.07 -3.67
C LYS A 98 27.57 1.93 -4.07
N THR A 99 26.70 1.44 -3.19
CA THR A 99 25.25 1.40 -3.47
C THR A 99 24.65 2.79 -3.70
N VAL A 100 25.15 3.87 -3.09
CA VAL A 100 24.67 5.25 -3.34
C VAL A 100 25.07 5.74 -4.73
N PHE A 101 26.27 5.36 -5.21
CA PHE A 101 26.66 5.65 -6.60
C PHE A 101 25.83 4.84 -7.61
N ASN A 102 25.48 3.59 -7.27
CA ASN A 102 24.59 2.74 -8.06
C ASN A 102 23.15 3.30 -8.12
N GLU A 103 22.59 3.73 -6.98
CA GLU A 103 21.31 4.43 -6.85
C GLU A 103 21.26 5.66 -7.77
N GLU A 104 22.29 6.51 -7.72
CA GLU A 104 22.38 7.73 -8.52
C GLU A 104 22.53 7.43 -10.04
N LEU A 105 23.20 6.33 -10.44
CA LEU A 105 23.29 5.92 -11.85
C LEU A 105 21.91 5.51 -12.41
N LEU A 106 21.17 4.67 -11.69
CA LEU A 106 19.82 4.24 -12.10
C LEU A 106 18.85 5.43 -12.15
N LYS A 107 18.90 6.29 -11.13
CA LYS A 107 18.13 7.53 -11.08
C LYS A 107 18.47 8.49 -12.22
N ALA A 108 19.75 8.70 -12.54
CA ALA A 108 20.18 9.53 -13.66
C ALA A 108 19.74 8.94 -15.02
N THR A 109 19.72 7.60 -15.13
CA THR A 109 19.22 6.87 -16.29
C THR A 109 17.71 7.09 -16.47
N ALA A 110 16.91 6.91 -15.41
CA ALA A 110 15.47 7.19 -15.40
C ALA A 110 15.15 8.65 -15.76
N GLN A 111 15.90 9.59 -15.17
CA GLN A 111 15.79 11.03 -15.43
C GLN A 111 16.34 11.46 -16.80
N SER A 112 16.75 10.52 -17.67
CA SER A 112 17.28 10.80 -19.01
C SER A 112 18.52 11.71 -19.03
N ASN A 113 19.24 11.82 -17.91
CA ASN A 113 20.36 12.73 -17.74
C ASN A 113 21.66 12.11 -18.28
N LEU A 114 21.78 12.11 -19.61
CA LEU A 114 22.89 11.55 -20.37
C LEU A 114 24.26 12.02 -19.85
N GLY A 115 24.40 13.32 -19.55
CA GLY A 115 25.65 13.89 -19.02
C GLY A 115 26.03 13.32 -17.65
N ARG A 116 25.05 13.15 -16.75
CA ARG A 116 25.26 12.58 -15.41
C ARG A 116 25.61 11.09 -15.47
N VAL A 117 24.96 10.33 -16.35
CA VAL A 117 25.30 8.92 -16.62
C VAL A 117 26.73 8.81 -17.17
N CYS A 118 27.12 9.70 -18.10
CA CYS A 118 28.51 9.73 -18.60
C CYS A 118 29.54 10.02 -17.50
N GLN A 119 29.27 10.93 -16.55
CA GLN A 119 30.13 11.19 -15.39
C GLN A 119 30.29 9.96 -14.48
N LEU A 120 29.17 9.31 -14.12
CA LEU A 120 29.17 8.18 -13.19
C LEU A 120 29.89 6.95 -13.78
N LEU A 121 29.68 6.66 -15.07
CA LEU A 121 30.40 5.59 -15.76
C LEU A 121 31.89 5.91 -15.93
N ALA A 122 32.25 7.18 -16.17
CA ALA A 122 33.65 7.62 -16.19
C ALA A 122 34.32 7.56 -14.81
N ALA A 123 33.54 7.66 -13.73
CA ALA A 123 33.98 7.48 -12.34
C ALA A 123 34.06 6.01 -11.88
N GLY A 124 33.88 5.04 -12.79
CA GLY A 124 34.04 3.61 -12.49
C GLY A 124 32.80 2.92 -11.90
N VAL A 125 31.62 3.54 -11.93
CA VAL A 125 30.37 2.87 -11.53
C VAL A 125 30.02 1.78 -12.55
N ASP A 126 29.70 0.58 -12.07
CA ASP A 126 29.48 -0.61 -12.90
C ASP A 126 28.26 -0.46 -13.83
N ILE A 127 28.46 -0.63 -15.14
CA ILE A 127 27.42 -0.57 -16.15
C ILE A 127 26.51 -1.82 -16.16
N HIS A 128 26.97 -2.93 -15.55
CA HIS A 128 26.25 -4.20 -15.44
C HIS A 128 25.53 -4.37 -14.10
N LEU A 129 25.51 -3.35 -13.23
CA LEU A 129 24.79 -3.39 -11.96
C LEU A 129 23.31 -3.69 -12.16
N THR A 130 22.63 -4.16 -11.11
CA THR A 130 21.18 -4.38 -11.09
C THR A 130 20.47 -3.51 -10.05
N ASP A 131 19.20 -3.21 -10.30
CA ASP A 131 18.36 -2.37 -9.44
C ASP A 131 17.96 -3.01 -8.11
N SER A 132 17.55 -4.27 -8.12
CA SER A 132 17.26 -5.04 -6.91
C SER A 132 17.39 -6.54 -7.18
N PRO A 133 17.63 -7.39 -6.15
CA PRO A 133 17.73 -8.84 -6.32
C PRO A 133 16.41 -9.49 -6.76
N GLU A 134 15.26 -8.82 -6.60
CA GLU A 134 13.95 -9.28 -7.05
C GLU A 134 13.61 -8.89 -8.50
N MET A 135 14.30 -7.86 -9.05
CA MET A 135 13.97 -7.27 -10.36
C MET A 135 15.07 -7.49 -11.41
N LEU A 136 16.34 -7.44 -11.01
CA LEU A 136 17.52 -7.69 -11.85
C LEU A 136 17.58 -6.85 -13.15
N ASN A 137 17.00 -5.64 -13.17
CA ASN A 137 17.12 -4.75 -14.33
C ASN A 137 18.46 -4.01 -14.28
N THR A 138 19.22 -4.08 -15.37
CA THR A 138 20.42 -3.26 -15.58
C THR A 138 20.08 -1.83 -15.99
N PRO A 139 21.02 -0.86 -15.93
CA PRO A 139 20.83 0.48 -16.50
C PRO A 139 20.29 0.46 -17.94
N LEU A 140 20.68 -0.53 -18.75
CA LEU A 140 20.18 -0.68 -20.12
C LEU A 140 18.69 -1.06 -20.15
N HIS A 141 18.23 -1.97 -19.28
CA HIS A 141 16.80 -2.25 -19.12
C HIS A 141 16.03 -1.00 -18.68
N TRP A 142 16.59 -0.19 -17.77
CA TRP A 142 15.99 1.08 -17.34
C TRP A 142 15.89 2.08 -18.50
N ALA A 143 16.93 2.26 -19.30
CA ALA A 143 16.93 3.15 -20.46
C ALA A 143 15.90 2.75 -21.53
N VAL A 144 15.79 1.45 -21.83
CA VAL A 144 14.76 0.89 -22.71
C VAL A 144 13.36 1.12 -22.15
N CYS A 145 13.15 0.84 -20.85
CA CYS A 145 11.87 1.01 -20.18
C CYS A 145 11.35 2.46 -20.22
N HIS A 146 12.25 3.44 -20.11
CA HIS A 146 11.93 4.86 -20.20
C HIS A 146 11.84 5.40 -21.64
N GLY A 147 12.13 4.58 -22.66
CA GLY A 147 12.03 5.00 -24.07
C GLY A 147 13.13 5.98 -24.52
N ASN A 148 14.29 6.00 -23.86
CA ASN A 148 15.36 6.95 -24.20
C ASN A 148 16.42 6.31 -25.10
N ARG A 149 16.32 6.56 -26.41
CA ARG A 149 17.27 6.11 -27.43
C ARG A 149 18.71 6.58 -27.16
N ASP A 150 18.91 7.86 -26.86
CA ASP A 150 20.25 8.44 -26.67
C ASP A 150 20.96 7.81 -25.46
N MET A 151 20.20 7.48 -24.41
CA MET A 151 20.68 6.74 -23.24
C MET A 151 21.00 5.28 -23.57
N VAL A 152 20.16 4.59 -24.36
CA VAL A 152 20.43 3.24 -24.87
C VAL A 152 21.73 3.24 -25.68
N GLN A 153 21.86 4.12 -26.69
CA GLN A 153 23.07 4.27 -27.50
C GLN A 153 24.31 4.54 -26.63
N CYS A 154 24.21 5.43 -25.64
CA CYS A 154 25.29 5.76 -24.71
C CYS A 154 25.76 4.57 -23.86
N LEU A 155 24.83 3.71 -23.42
CA LEU A 155 25.12 2.52 -22.62
C LEU A 155 25.69 1.40 -23.50
N CYS A 156 25.11 1.14 -24.66
CA CYS A 156 25.61 0.16 -25.63
C CYS A 156 27.03 0.53 -26.13
N ALA A 157 27.28 1.81 -26.44
CA ALA A 157 28.60 2.31 -26.82
C ALA A 157 29.65 2.22 -25.69
N ARG A 158 29.23 2.00 -24.44
CA ARG A 158 30.09 1.76 -23.27
C ARG A 158 30.15 0.28 -22.85
N GLY A 159 29.64 -0.63 -23.68
CA GLY A 159 29.74 -2.07 -23.44
C GLY A 159 28.69 -2.66 -22.50
N ALA A 160 27.57 -1.97 -22.27
CA ALA A 160 26.44 -2.56 -21.54
C ALA A 160 25.99 -3.87 -22.23
N ASP A 161 25.87 -4.95 -21.46
CA ASP A 161 25.49 -6.25 -21.99
C ASP A 161 24.02 -6.26 -22.43
N LEU A 162 23.82 -6.50 -23.73
CA LEU A 162 22.55 -6.47 -24.45
C LEU A 162 21.71 -7.74 -24.23
N ASN A 163 22.32 -8.78 -23.66
CA ASN A 163 21.80 -10.15 -23.60
C ASN A 163 21.51 -10.62 -22.16
N VAL A 164 21.71 -9.75 -21.15
CA VAL A 164 21.32 -10.01 -19.76
C VAL A 164 19.82 -10.24 -19.65
N PHE A 165 19.40 -11.28 -18.94
CA PHE A 165 18.01 -11.48 -18.54
C PHE A 165 17.73 -10.80 -17.20
N ASN A 166 16.69 -9.96 -17.13
CA ASN A 166 16.15 -9.48 -15.86
C ASN A 166 15.31 -10.58 -15.16
N ALA A 167 14.76 -10.30 -13.97
CA ALA A 167 13.95 -11.26 -13.21
C ALA A 167 12.60 -11.62 -13.87
N ARG A 168 12.21 -10.90 -14.94
CA ARG A 168 11.08 -11.25 -15.80
C ARG A 168 11.46 -12.31 -16.85
N GLY A 169 12.75 -12.65 -16.96
CA GLY A 169 13.30 -13.51 -18.01
C GLY A 169 13.31 -12.86 -19.39
N LEU A 170 13.30 -11.52 -19.43
CA LEU A 170 13.37 -10.71 -20.64
C LEU A 170 14.77 -10.09 -20.76
N THR A 171 15.25 -9.91 -21.99
CA THR A 171 16.43 -9.06 -22.27
C THR A 171 16.00 -7.63 -22.61
N PRO A 172 16.91 -6.64 -22.66
CA PRO A 172 16.59 -5.29 -23.13
C PRO A 172 15.90 -5.26 -24.50
N LEU A 173 16.28 -6.17 -25.41
CA LEU A 173 15.65 -6.30 -26.72
C LEU A 173 14.19 -6.78 -26.61
N HIS A 174 13.89 -7.72 -25.72
CA HIS A 174 12.53 -8.20 -25.49
C HIS A 174 11.62 -7.10 -24.88
N GLU A 175 12.12 -6.28 -23.95
CA GLU A 175 11.35 -5.14 -23.43
C GLU A 175 11.17 -4.03 -24.49
N ALA A 176 12.16 -3.78 -25.36
CA ALA A 176 12.03 -2.86 -26.49
C ALA A 176 10.95 -3.32 -27.49
N VAL A 177 10.94 -4.61 -27.83
CA VAL A 177 9.89 -5.24 -28.64
C VAL A 177 8.54 -5.21 -27.93
N LYS A 178 8.48 -5.44 -26.60
CA LYS A 178 7.24 -5.35 -25.81
C LYS A 178 6.61 -3.96 -25.96
N ARG A 179 7.42 -2.90 -25.83
CA ARG A 179 7.05 -1.48 -26.01
C ARG A 179 6.69 -1.06 -27.44
N ALA A 180 6.91 -1.92 -28.43
CA ALA A 180 6.77 -1.63 -29.86
C ALA A 180 7.64 -0.46 -30.38
N ASP A 181 8.74 -0.13 -29.68
CA ASP A 181 9.62 0.97 -30.01
C ASP A 181 10.66 0.56 -31.07
N ALA A 182 10.29 0.76 -32.34
CA ALA A 182 11.14 0.39 -33.47
C ALA A 182 12.50 1.10 -33.48
N SER A 183 12.62 2.32 -32.92
CA SER A 183 13.90 3.05 -32.91
C SER A 183 14.87 2.51 -31.86
N ILE A 184 14.37 2.02 -30.72
CA ILE A 184 15.20 1.37 -29.71
C ILE A 184 15.55 -0.06 -30.12
N VAL A 185 14.62 -0.77 -30.77
CA VAL A 185 14.93 -2.08 -31.39
C VAL A 185 16.01 -1.94 -32.46
N GLU A 186 15.95 -0.92 -33.32
CA GLU A 186 16.98 -0.64 -34.32
C GLU A 186 18.36 -0.40 -33.68
N GLU A 187 18.42 0.43 -32.63
CA GLU A 187 19.67 0.72 -31.92
C GLU A 187 20.27 -0.56 -31.29
N LEU A 188 19.47 -1.34 -30.56
CA LEU A 188 19.93 -2.58 -29.92
C LEU A 188 20.40 -3.63 -30.93
N VAL A 189 19.72 -3.77 -32.08
CA VAL A 189 20.12 -4.68 -33.16
C VAL A 189 21.41 -4.22 -33.85
N ASN A 190 21.60 -2.92 -34.06
CA ASN A 190 22.82 -2.36 -34.64
C ASN A 190 24.06 -2.53 -33.74
N TYR A 191 23.86 -2.52 -32.41
CA TYR A 191 24.89 -2.88 -31.42
C TYR A 191 25.07 -4.39 -31.22
N GLY A 192 24.26 -5.24 -31.86
CA GLY A 192 24.44 -6.69 -31.87
C GLY A 192 23.72 -7.47 -30.77
N ALA A 193 22.58 -6.97 -30.27
CA ALA A 193 21.72 -7.74 -29.37
C ALA A 193 21.26 -9.06 -30.04
N ASP A 194 21.29 -10.17 -29.29
CA ASP A 194 20.94 -11.47 -29.84
C ASP A 194 19.42 -11.63 -30.00
N LEU A 195 19.03 -11.96 -31.22
CA LEU A 195 17.66 -12.07 -31.70
C LEU A 195 17.09 -13.48 -31.54
N GLU A 196 17.96 -14.48 -31.39
CA GLU A 196 17.59 -15.90 -31.23
C GLU A 196 17.42 -16.28 -29.75
N LEU A 197 17.79 -15.38 -28.81
CA LEU A 197 17.53 -15.56 -27.39
C LEU A 197 16.03 -15.66 -27.13
N GLN A 198 15.64 -16.68 -26.37
CA GLN A 198 14.26 -16.89 -25.97
C GLN A 198 14.00 -16.34 -24.57
N VAL A 199 12.80 -15.79 -24.36
CA VAL A 199 12.27 -15.42 -23.05
C VAL A 199 12.35 -16.61 -22.10
N SER A 200 12.98 -16.42 -20.95
CA SER A 200 13.31 -17.49 -20.00
C SER A 200 12.31 -17.64 -18.84
N LEU A 201 11.49 -16.62 -18.56
CA LEU A 201 10.44 -16.62 -17.53
C LEU A 201 9.20 -15.82 -18.00
N GLY A 202 8.07 -15.96 -17.30
CA GLY A 202 6.83 -15.23 -17.62
C GLY A 202 5.88 -15.96 -18.59
N GLU A 203 5.03 -15.19 -19.28
CA GLU A 203 3.99 -15.75 -20.18
C GLU A 203 4.52 -16.09 -21.57
N ASN A 204 5.49 -15.29 -22.05
CA ASN A 204 6.09 -15.42 -23.38
C ASN A 204 7.23 -16.46 -23.46
N VAL A 205 7.37 -17.36 -22.46
CA VAL A 205 8.50 -18.30 -22.37
C VAL A 205 8.68 -19.12 -23.64
N GLY A 206 9.91 -19.13 -24.17
CA GLY A 206 10.26 -19.80 -25.42
C GLY A 206 10.05 -18.95 -26.68
N GLN A 207 9.41 -17.78 -26.59
CA GLN A 207 9.35 -16.82 -27.69
C GLN A 207 10.68 -16.07 -27.82
N THR A 208 11.09 -15.78 -29.04
CA THR A 208 12.18 -14.85 -29.37
C THR A 208 11.68 -13.40 -29.45
N ALA A 209 12.62 -12.46 -29.61
CA ALA A 209 12.31 -11.07 -29.96
C ALA A 209 11.53 -10.95 -31.29
N PHE A 210 11.64 -11.91 -32.21
CA PHE A 210 10.88 -11.94 -33.46
C PHE A 210 9.43 -12.40 -33.23
N ASP A 211 9.23 -13.44 -32.42
CA ASP A 211 7.88 -13.94 -32.08
C ASP A 211 7.08 -12.89 -31.27
N MET A 212 7.73 -12.20 -30.33
CA MET A 212 7.12 -11.10 -29.55
C MET A 212 6.79 -9.85 -30.38
N ALA A 213 7.23 -9.79 -31.64
CA ALA A 213 6.96 -8.71 -32.57
C ALA A 213 5.79 -9.01 -33.54
N GLU A 214 5.15 -10.18 -33.45
CA GLU A 214 3.96 -10.47 -34.26
C GLU A 214 2.88 -9.39 -34.08
N GLY A 215 2.33 -8.90 -35.21
CA GLY A 215 1.40 -7.77 -35.26
C GLY A 215 2.03 -6.36 -35.23
N LYS A 216 3.32 -6.21 -34.88
CA LYS A 216 4.02 -4.91 -34.77
C LYS A 216 4.84 -4.61 -36.02
N GLU A 217 4.17 -4.27 -37.12
CA GLU A 217 4.78 -4.20 -38.46
C GLU A 217 6.02 -3.27 -38.55
N SER A 218 6.06 -2.15 -37.82
CA SER A 218 7.25 -1.27 -37.73
C SER A 218 8.47 -1.97 -37.12
N VAL A 219 8.26 -2.72 -36.03
CA VAL A 219 9.30 -3.52 -35.37
C VAL A 219 9.70 -4.70 -36.27
N MET A 220 8.72 -5.39 -36.87
CA MET A 220 8.99 -6.49 -37.79
C MET A 220 9.83 -6.06 -39.00
N GLN A 221 9.69 -4.84 -39.51
CA GLN A 221 10.54 -4.31 -40.58
C GLN A 221 12.00 -4.16 -40.14
N VAL A 222 12.25 -3.66 -38.92
CA VAL A 222 13.60 -3.56 -38.34
C VAL A 222 14.20 -4.95 -38.11
N LEU A 223 13.46 -5.87 -37.49
CA LEU A 223 13.93 -7.23 -37.21
C LEU A 223 14.19 -8.07 -38.48
N ARG A 224 13.56 -7.73 -39.61
CA ARG A 224 13.79 -8.34 -40.93
C ARG A 224 14.92 -7.68 -41.74
N ALA A 225 15.50 -6.58 -41.28
CA ALA A 225 16.48 -5.81 -42.06
C ALA A 225 17.85 -6.55 -42.18
N PRO A 226 18.56 -6.42 -43.31
CA PRO A 226 19.93 -6.94 -43.45
C PRO A 226 20.88 -6.16 -42.53
N ARG A 227 21.57 -6.89 -41.64
CA ARG A 227 22.32 -6.31 -40.51
C ARG A 227 23.66 -5.70 -40.93
N HIS A 228 23.93 -4.48 -40.46
CA HIS A 228 25.25 -3.85 -40.48
C HIS A 228 25.65 -3.51 -39.04
N PHE A 229 26.46 -4.37 -38.41
CA PHE A 229 26.91 -4.16 -37.03
C PHE A 229 27.89 -2.99 -36.93
N LEU A 230 27.78 -2.21 -35.85
CA LEU A 230 28.75 -1.16 -35.51
C LEU A 230 29.92 -1.77 -34.71
N GLU A 231 31.16 -1.61 -35.18
CA GLU A 231 32.33 -2.10 -34.44
C GLU A 231 32.59 -1.24 -33.17
N PRO A 232 32.84 -1.85 -32.00
CA PRO A 232 33.18 -1.11 -30.79
C PRO A 232 34.49 -0.32 -30.91
N ILE A 233 34.50 0.93 -30.43
CA ILE A 233 35.70 1.76 -30.42
C ILE A 233 36.65 1.27 -29.31
N ASN A 234 37.88 0.93 -29.70
CA ASN A 234 38.91 0.28 -28.86
C ASN A 234 39.05 0.82 -27.43
N ALA A 235 38.97 -0.07 -26.44
CA ALA A 235 39.46 0.12 -25.08
C ALA A 235 40.53 -0.93 -24.74
N ILE A 236 41.51 -0.54 -23.93
CA ILE A 236 42.81 -1.22 -23.76
C ILE A 236 42.68 -2.58 -23.05
N SER A 237 43.42 -3.58 -23.54
CA SER A 237 43.43 -4.97 -23.06
C SER A 237 44.09 -5.18 -21.70
N HIS A 238 43.54 -6.06 -20.86
CA HIS A 238 44.31 -6.92 -19.95
C HIS A 238 43.64 -8.30 -19.77
N ASN A 239 44.44 -9.36 -19.72
CA ASN A 239 43.99 -10.76 -19.67
C ASN A 239 43.76 -11.27 -18.25
N THR A 240 42.79 -12.19 -18.08
CA THR A 240 43.04 -13.53 -17.49
C THR A 240 41.97 -14.55 -17.91
N GLU A 241 42.37 -15.82 -18.10
CA GLU A 241 41.47 -16.95 -18.38
C GLU A 241 41.08 -17.71 -17.10
N SER A 242 39.97 -18.45 -17.12
CA SER A 242 39.92 -19.86 -16.69
C SER A 242 38.61 -20.54 -17.10
N LYS A 243 38.57 -21.88 -17.11
CA LYS A 243 37.50 -22.69 -17.75
C LYS A 243 36.78 -23.63 -16.78
N ALA A 244 35.52 -23.88 -17.15
CA ALA A 244 34.52 -24.84 -16.67
C ALA A 244 35.00 -26.19 -16.06
N ASN A 245 34.11 -26.84 -15.31
CA ASN A 245 33.60 -28.18 -15.70
C ASN A 245 32.35 -28.64 -14.91
N LEU A 246 31.56 -29.53 -15.52
CA LEU A 246 30.44 -30.26 -14.90
C LEU A 246 30.89 -31.67 -14.43
N VAL A 247 30.23 -32.24 -13.43
CA VAL A 247 30.25 -33.70 -13.14
C VAL A 247 28.86 -34.17 -12.69
N ARG A 248 28.42 -35.35 -13.17
CA ARG A 248 27.23 -36.11 -12.70
C ARG A 248 27.65 -37.23 -11.74
N PHE A 249 26.74 -37.77 -10.94
CA PHE A 249 26.78 -39.20 -10.55
C PHE A 249 25.38 -39.77 -10.22
N ASP A 250 25.23 -41.09 -10.36
CA ASP A 250 23.95 -41.82 -10.36
C ASP A 250 23.78 -42.80 -9.17
N SER A 251 22.53 -42.97 -8.71
CA SER A 251 21.91 -44.21 -8.19
C SER A 251 22.48 -44.99 -6.98
N VAL A 252 21.58 -45.54 -6.14
CA VAL A 252 21.49 -46.97 -5.74
C VAL A 252 20.24 -47.22 -4.84
N THR A 253 19.76 -48.47 -4.77
CA THR A 253 18.51 -48.96 -4.11
C THR A 253 18.72 -49.34 -2.62
N SER A 254 17.81 -49.92 -1.80
CA SER A 254 16.54 -50.69 -1.98
C SER A 254 15.73 -50.84 -0.65
N SER A 255 14.53 -51.47 -0.71
CA SER A 255 13.78 -52.22 0.36
C SER A 255 13.24 -51.44 1.59
N GLU A 256 11.94 -51.49 1.98
CA GLU A 256 11.10 -52.62 2.51
C GLU A 256 11.49 -53.10 3.94
N ASN A 257 10.63 -53.53 4.90
CA ASN A 257 9.15 -53.65 5.09
C ASN A 257 8.86 -54.02 6.60
N ALA A 258 7.67 -54.10 7.25
CA ALA A 258 6.25 -53.71 7.02
C ALA A 258 5.40 -53.81 8.36
N LEU A 259 4.19 -53.20 8.42
CA LEU A 259 3.01 -53.58 9.28
C LEU A 259 3.17 -53.43 10.85
N VAL A 260 2.17 -53.49 11.78
CA VAL A 260 0.68 -53.67 11.78
C VAL A 260 0.01 -53.14 13.09
N ASN A 261 -1.27 -52.66 13.05
CA ASN A 261 -2.31 -52.47 14.14
C ASN A 261 -1.93 -51.76 15.48
N GLY A 262 -2.78 -51.33 16.44
CA GLY A 262 -4.25 -51.25 16.73
C GLY A 262 -4.45 -50.80 18.22
N VAL A 263 -5.62 -50.61 18.87
CA VAL A 263 -7.05 -50.48 18.49
C VAL A 263 -7.92 -50.08 19.75
N ASN A 264 -8.96 -49.22 19.58
CA ASN A 264 -10.14 -48.92 20.47
C ASN A 264 -10.04 -48.26 21.88
N GLY A 265 -11.17 -47.64 22.32
CA GLY A 265 -11.49 -47.08 23.66
C GLY A 265 -11.76 -45.55 23.65
N ASP A 266 -12.97 -44.97 23.66
CA ASP A 266 -14.25 -45.14 24.41
C ASP A 266 -14.16 -44.77 25.91
N ILE A 267 -15.07 -44.01 26.58
CA ILE A 267 -16.19 -43.09 26.21
C ILE A 267 -16.65 -42.30 27.50
N ASP A 268 -17.68 -41.42 27.43
CA ASP A 268 -18.50 -40.86 28.56
C ASP A 268 -17.91 -39.83 29.58
N LEU A 269 -18.69 -39.01 30.34
CA LEU A 269 -19.91 -38.20 30.05
C LEU A 269 -20.25 -37.23 31.24
N GLN A 270 -21.13 -36.23 31.02
CA GLN A 270 -22.01 -35.50 31.99
C GLN A 270 -21.44 -34.61 33.14
N SER A 271 -21.54 -33.26 32.97
CA SER A 271 -22.50 -32.29 33.61
C SER A 271 -23.03 -32.45 35.07
N PRO A 272 -23.78 -31.48 35.69
CA PRO A 272 -23.93 -30.01 35.53
C PRO A 272 -23.99 -29.18 36.87
N LYS A 273 -24.18 -27.82 36.82
CA LYS A 273 -25.26 -27.01 37.49
C LYS A 273 -24.94 -25.60 38.08
N VAL A 274 -25.75 -24.61 37.65
CA VAL A 274 -26.53 -23.59 38.44
C VAL A 274 -25.83 -22.42 39.19
N LEU A 275 -25.92 -21.21 38.61
CA LEU A 275 -26.62 -19.97 39.10
C LEU A 275 -26.76 -19.71 40.63
N SER A 276 -26.67 -18.51 41.22
CA SER A 276 -26.81 -17.10 40.73
C SER A 276 -26.26 -16.07 41.79
N PRO A 277 -26.78 -14.83 42.01
CA PRO A 277 -26.21 -13.59 41.45
C PRO A 277 -25.84 -12.49 42.47
N SER A 278 -25.12 -11.44 42.04
CA SER A 278 -25.14 -10.10 42.68
C SER A 278 -24.69 -9.00 41.71
N HIS A 279 -25.12 -7.75 41.94
CA HIS A 279 -24.84 -6.58 41.10
C HIS A 279 -23.88 -5.57 41.76
N THR A 280 -22.86 -5.12 41.03
CA THR A 280 -22.17 -3.83 41.25
C THR A 280 -21.66 -3.25 39.93
N ASN A 281 -22.08 -2.03 39.59
CA ASN A 281 -21.62 -1.35 38.37
C ASN A 281 -20.20 -0.77 38.56
N HIS A 282 -19.20 -1.48 38.07
CA HIS A 282 -17.85 -0.96 37.86
C HIS A 282 -17.55 -0.91 36.35
N ILE A 283 -17.02 0.22 35.87
CA ILE A 283 -16.39 0.28 34.54
C ILE A 283 -15.05 -0.44 34.65
N SER A 284 -15.06 -1.74 34.32
CA SER A 284 -13.91 -2.64 34.41
C SER A 284 -13.71 -3.39 33.10
N TYR A 285 -13.10 -2.73 32.11
CA TYR A 285 -12.51 -3.39 30.94
C TYR A 285 -11.12 -3.97 31.31
N ALA A 286 -11.13 -4.78 32.36
CA ALA A 286 -10.04 -5.61 32.88
C ALA A 286 -10.59 -6.99 33.32
N ALA A 287 -11.72 -7.39 32.74
CA ALA A 287 -12.22 -8.77 32.76
C ALA A 287 -11.71 -9.51 31.51
N ARG A 288 -11.57 -10.83 31.62
CA ARG A 288 -10.90 -11.67 30.61
C ARG A 288 -11.69 -11.74 29.30
N PHE A 289 -10.97 -11.79 28.18
CA PHE A 289 -11.52 -12.29 26.92
C PHE A 289 -11.76 -13.79 27.06
N GLU A 290 -12.97 -14.19 27.47
CA GLU A 290 -13.46 -15.55 27.26
C GLU A 290 -14.10 -15.59 25.87
N ILE A 291 -13.51 -16.38 24.97
CA ILE A 291 -13.84 -16.44 23.55
C ILE A 291 -15.16 -17.22 23.38
N PRO A 292 -16.24 -16.62 22.83
CA PRO A 292 -17.36 -17.38 22.30
C PRO A 292 -16.87 -18.14 21.07
N SER A 293 -16.98 -19.47 21.06
CA SER A 293 -16.40 -20.28 20.00
C SER A 293 -17.24 -20.22 18.71
N PRO A 294 -16.65 -19.93 17.53
CA PRO A 294 -17.30 -20.24 16.27
C PRO A 294 -17.48 -21.77 16.19
N SER A 295 -18.68 -22.20 15.81
CA SER A 295 -19.19 -23.57 16.07
C SER A 295 -18.61 -24.65 15.14
N SER A 296 -17.29 -24.89 15.23
CA SER A 296 -16.62 -26.15 14.83
C SER A 296 -15.13 -26.25 15.21
N ILE A 297 -14.46 -25.16 15.60
CA ILE A 297 -13.03 -25.19 15.97
C ILE A 297 -12.85 -25.77 17.38
N SER A 298 -12.46 -27.04 17.48
CA SER A 298 -12.22 -27.72 18.75
C SER A 298 -10.72 -27.83 19.08
N GLY A 299 -10.21 -26.90 19.89
CA GLY A 299 -9.05 -27.17 20.76
C GLY A 299 -7.72 -26.46 20.49
N ASP A 300 -7.62 -25.57 19.49
CA ASP A 300 -6.39 -24.80 19.25
C ASP A 300 -6.69 -23.33 18.89
N ASP A 301 -6.39 -22.44 19.83
CA ASP A 301 -6.64 -20.99 19.72
C ASP A 301 -5.85 -20.35 18.56
N LYS A 302 -4.75 -20.96 18.08
CA LYS A 302 -4.01 -20.43 16.92
C LYS A 302 -4.83 -20.42 15.65
N LEU A 303 -5.78 -21.36 15.50
CA LEU A 303 -6.64 -21.44 14.32
C LEU A 303 -7.64 -20.28 14.24
N LEU A 304 -7.90 -19.60 15.36
CA LEU A 304 -8.71 -18.38 15.40
C LEU A 304 -7.99 -17.17 14.76
N LEU A 305 -6.68 -17.26 14.56
CA LEU A 305 -5.89 -16.22 13.86
C LEU A 305 -5.73 -16.50 12.36
N LEU A 306 -6.33 -17.56 11.83
CA LEU A 306 -6.41 -17.82 10.38
C LEU A 306 -7.44 -16.85 9.77
N TRP A 307 -7.01 -15.96 8.86
CA TRP A 307 -7.86 -14.87 8.39
C TRP A 307 -7.67 -14.52 6.90
N PRO A 308 -8.74 -14.40 6.09
CA PRO A 308 -10.16 -14.51 6.45
C PRO A 308 -10.57 -15.87 7.04
N ALA A 309 -11.62 -15.87 7.86
CA ALA A 309 -12.08 -17.08 8.53
C ALA A 309 -12.62 -18.09 7.51
N VAL A 310 -12.01 -19.28 7.46
CA VAL A 310 -12.35 -20.31 6.47
C VAL A 310 -13.75 -20.88 6.66
N GLN A 311 -14.40 -21.33 5.58
CA GLN A 311 -15.79 -21.82 5.60
C GLN A 311 -15.96 -23.10 6.45
N SER A 312 -15.01 -24.04 6.38
CA SER A 312 -14.98 -25.23 7.24
C SER A 312 -13.55 -25.67 7.52
N ILE A 313 -13.25 -25.90 8.80
CA ILE A 313 -11.99 -26.46 9.28
C ILE A 313 -12.25 -27.58 10.29
N LYS A 314 -11.51 -28.69 10.16
CA LYS A 314 -11.62 -29.87 11.04
C LYS A 314 -10.22 -30.31 11.46
N GLN A 315 -9.93 -30.22 12.74
CA GLN A 315 -8.65 -30.68 13.32
C GLN A 315 -8.72 -32.17 13.64
N GLY A 316 -7.69 -32.91 13.23
CA GLY A 316 -7.55 -34.34 13.51
C GLY A 316 -6.55 -34.60 14.64
N GLY A 317 -6.78 -35.67 15.41
CA GLY A 317 -5.85 -36.15 16.45
C GLY A 317 -4.60 -36.86 15.91
N GLY A 318 -4.12 -36.49 14.72
CA GLY A 318 -2.95 -37.10 14.08
C GLY A 318 -1.63 -36.52 14.57
N LYS A 319 -0.51 -37.18 14.23
CA LYS A 319 0.82 -36.55 14.36
C LYS A 319 0.88 -35.30 13.46
N PRO A 320 1.41 -34.16 13.93
CA PRO A 320 1.46 -32.94 13.12
C PRO A 320 2.34 -33.13 11.86
N PHE A 321 2.06 -32.33 10.83
CA PHE A 321 2.99 -32.10 9.72
C PHE A 321 4.16 -31.27 10.26
N LYS A 322 5.39 -31.82 10.22
CA LYS A 322 6.60 -31.11 10.64
C LYS A 322 7.55 -30.91 9.47
N VAL A 323 8.04 -29.69 9.27
CA VAL A 323 9.03 -29.35 8.23
C VAL A 323 10.08 -28.36 8.77
N SER A 324 11.26 -28.31 8.14
CA SER A 324 12.37 -27.41 8.48
C SER A 324 13.36 -27.31 7.32
N GLY A 325 13.82 -26.11 6.98
CA GLY A 325 14.86 -25.86 5.97
C GLY A 325 14.41 -25.96 4.51
N SER A 326 13.73 -27.05 4.13
CA SER A 326 13.24 -27.25 2.75
C SER A 326 11.79 -27.76 2.72
N LEU A 327 11.02 -27.26 1.76
CA LEU A 327 9.63 -27.66 1.50
C LEU A 327 9.46 -28.00 0.01
N PRO A 328 9.48 -29.29 -0.38
CA PRO A 328 9.20 -29.70 -1.75
C PRO A 328 7.73 -29.48 -2.11
N ILE A 329 7.49 -28.92 -3.30
CA ILE A 329 6.17 -28.69 -3.87
C ILE A 329 6.04 -29.49 -5.15
N PHE A 330 5.05 -30.37 -5.24
CA PHE A 330 4.77 -31.16 -6.44
C PHE A 330 3.53 -30.62 -7.17
N ILE A 331 3.70 -30.26 -8.44
CA ILE A 331 2.68 -29.67 -9.31
C ILE A 331 2.15 -30.75 -10.26
N SER A 332 0.84 -31.02 -10.22
CA SER A 332 0.22 -32.03 -11.10
C SER A 332 0.06 -31.53 -12.55
N PRO A 333 0.68 -32.19 -13.55
CA PRO A 333 0.57 -31.78 -14.95
C PRO A 333 -0.76 -32.18 -15.62
N GLN A 334 -1.59 -33.00 -14.96
CA GLN A 334 -2.91 -33.39 -15.46
C GLN A 334 -4.02 -32.39 -15.04
N SER A 335 -3.63 -31.15 -14.74
CA SER A 335 -4.55 -30.10 -14.29
C SER A 335 -5.41 -29.58 -15.44
N VAL A 336 -6.73 -29.66 -15.31
CA VAL A 336 -7.66 -29.27 -16.38
C VAL A 336 -7.92 -27.76 -16.31
N GLY A 337 -7.32 -27.01 -17.24
CA GLY A 337 -7.59 -25.58 -17.46
C GLY A 337 -6.50 -24.61 -16.99
N ALA A 338 -5.35 -25.10 -16.51
CA ALA A 338 -4.20 -24.26 -16.16
C ALA A 338 -2.89 -25.00 -16.47
N LYS A 339 -1.87 -24.28 -16.93
CA LYS A 339 -0.53 -24.84 -17.22
C LYS A 339 0.26 -25.01 -15.92
N SER A 340 1.12 -26.03 -15.87
CA SER A 340 2.03 -26.25 -14.74
C SER A 340 2.99 -25.07 -14.50
N SER A 341 3.31 -24.28 -15.53
CA SER A 341 4.10 -23.04 -15.44
C SER A 341 3.37 -21.93 -14.69
N GLU A 342 2.07 -21.74 -14.95
CA GLU A 342 1.21 -20.78 -14.26
C GLU A 342 1.07 -21.15 -12.77
N MET A 343 0.88 -22.45 -12.48
CA MET A 343 0.90 -22.96 -11.11
C MET A 343 2.26 -22.71 -10.43
N ALA A 344 3.38 -22.96 -11.12
CA ALA A 344 4.73 -22.72 -10.58
C ALA A 344 5.01 -21.23 -10.31
N TYR A 345 4.49 -20.35 -11.17
CA TYR A 345 4.61 -18.89 -11.01
C TYR A 345 3.94 -18.39 -9.71
N LEU A 346 2.74 -18.89 -9.38
CA LEU A 346 2.03 -18.53 -8.13
C LEU A 346 2.81 -18.87 -6.85
N TRP A 347 3.60 -19.95 -6.86
CA TRP A 347 4.52 -20.31 -5.78
C TRP A 347 5.80 -19.45 -5.81
N ASN A 348 6.43 -19.28 -6.98
CA ASN A 348 7.67 -18.52 -7.13
C ASN A 348 7.53 -17.05 -6.70
N MET A 349 6.44 -16.37 -7.05
CA MET A 349 6.15 -15.00 -6.58
C MET A 349 6.20 -14.85 -5.05
N ARG A 350 5.86 -15.92 -4.33
CA ARG A 350 5.74 -15.94 -2.87
C ARG A 350 6.94 -16.55 -2.18
N ARG A 351 8.00 -16.93 -2.90
CA ARG A 351 9.17 -17.64 -2.33
C ARG A 351 9.75 -16.92 -1.11
N HIS A 352 9.90 -15.60 -1.19
CA HIS A 352 10.35 -14.75 -0.08
C HIS A 352 9.52 -14.93 1.21
N MET A 353 8.20 -15.18 1.10
CA MET A 353 7.31 -15.41 2.26
C MET A 353 7.55 -16.77 2.93
N PHE A 354 8.09 -17.76 2.21
CA PHE A 354 8.53 -19.03 2.80
C PHE A 354 9.97 -18.93 3.32
N GLU A 355 10.80 -18.10 2.71
CA GLU A 355 12.16 -17.79 3.18
C GLU A 355 12.13 -17.00 4.51
N GLU A 356 11.17 -16.08 4.72
CA GLU A 356 10.84 -15.50 6.05
C GLU A 356 10.51 -16.58 7.12
N LEU A 357 10.06 -17.76 6.69
CA LEU A 357 9.69 -18.88 7.56
C LEU A 357 10.82 -19.93 7.70
N ASP A 358 12.03 -19.64 7.21
CA ASP A 358 13.19 -20.56 7.13
C ASP A 358 12.90 -21.83 6.28
N LEU A 359 12.09 -21.70 5.22
CA LEU A 359 11.69 -22.77 4.31
C LEU A 359 12.02 -22.45 2.85
N GLN A 360 13.06 -23.07 2.31
CA GLN A 360 13.36 -23.03 0.87
C GLN A 360 12.35 -23.86 0.06
N LEU A 361 11.75 -23.27 -0.97
CA LEU A 361 10.83 -23.97 -1.88
C LEU A 361 11.57 -24.75 -2.97
N TYR A 362 11.18 -26.01 -3.17
CA TYR A 362 11.69 -26.84 -4.27
C TYR A 362 10.53 -27.30 -5.16
N LEU A 363 10.30 -26.58 -6.27
CA LEU A 363 9.21 -26.88 -7.21
C LEU A 363 9.56 -28.06 -8.12
N ASN A 364 8.67 -29.05 -8.19
CA ASN A 364 8.82 -30.26 -8.98
C ASN A 364 7.53 -30.56 -9.75
N LEU A 365 7.63 -31.21 -10.92
CA LEU A 365 6.47 -31.79 -11.59
C LEU A 365 6.15 -33.16 -10.98
N LEU A 366 4.88 -33.41 -10.70
CA LEU A 366 4.40 -34.71 -10.22
C LEU A 366 4.39 -35.73 -11.37
N THR A 367 5.06 -36.86 -11.17
CA THR A 367 5.10 -37.98 -12.12
C THR A 367 4.70 -39.29 -11.45
N PRO A 368 4.35 -40.35 -12.21
CA PRO A 368 4.13 -41.68 -11.65
C PRO A 368 5.36 -42.31 -10.95
N LEU A 369 6.54 -41.70 -11.09
CA LEU A 369 7.81 -42.14 -10.49
C LEU A 369 8.25 -41.27 -9.30
N SER A 370 7.48 -40.23 -8.93
CA SER A 370 7.84 -39.32 -7.85
C SER A 370 7.77 -40.01 -6.48
N THR A 371 8.91 -40.07 -5.79
CA THR A 371 9.02 -40.57 -4.40
C THR A 371 8.82 -39.45 -3.39
N PHE A 372 8.38 -39.81 -2.18
CA PHE A 372 8.01 -38.87 -1.11
C PHE A 372 8.72 -39.22 0.21
N GLU A 373 10.00 -38.90 0.29
CA GLU A 373 10.84 -39.22 1.45
C GLU A 373 10.69 -38.19 2.59
N SER A 374 10.46 -36.92 2.23
CA SER A 374 10.27 -35.80 3.17
C SER A 374 8.82 -35.28 3.19
N PRO A 375 8.41 -34.57 4.26
CA PRO A 375 7.16 -33.82 4.31
C PRO A 375 7.09 -32.74 3.21
N HIS A 376 6.06 -32.80 2.38
CA HIS A 376 5.96 -32.05 1.13
C HIS A 376 4.54 -31.52 0.87
N VAL A 377 4.39 -30.66 -0.14
CA VAL A 377 3.09 -30.21 -0.66
C VAL A 377 2.82 -30.87 -2.01
N VAL A 378 1.56 -31.24 -2.28
CA VAL A 378 1.08 -31.59 -3.63
C VAL A 378 -0.07 -30.65 -3.99
N CYS A 379 -0.04 -30.04 -5.17
CA CYS A 379 -1.10 -29.15 -5.65
C CYS A 379 -1.64 -29.58 -7.03
N TYR A 380 -2.95 -29.38 -7.21
CA TYR A 380 -3.71 -29.86 -8.38
C TYR A 380 -4.90 -28.94 -8.65
N ILE A 381 -5.07 -28.52 -9.91
CA ILE A 381 -6.26 -27.77 -10.35
C ILE A 381 -7.19 -28.72 -11.11
N ASN A 382 -8.44 -28.84 -10.65
CA ASN A 382 -9.47 -29.62 -11.33
C ASN A 382 -10.86 -29.06 -11.04
N LYS A 383 -11.40 -28.36 -12.04
CA LYS A 383 -12.73 -27.74 -12.02
C LYS A 383 -13.89 -28.71 -11.76
N ASN A 384 -13.71 -30.01 -12.02
CA ASN A 384 -14.73 -31.06 -11.79
C ASN A 384 -14.69 -31.64 -10.35
N LEU A 385 -13.66 -31.31 -9.56
CA LEU A 385 -13.55 -31.70 -8.14
C LEU A 385 -13.94 -30.57 -7.18
N SER A 386 -13.99 -29.33 -7.67
CA SER A 386 -14.58 -28.21 -6.94
C SER A 386 -16.10 -28.19 -7.12
N MET A 387 -16.84 -27.81 -6.07
CA MET A 387 -18.30 -27.65 -6.12
C MET A 387 -18.74 -26.19 -6.27
N GLN A 388 -17.83 -25.22 -6.14
CA GLN A 388 -18.12 -23.78 -6.25
C GLN A 388 -16.94 -23.01 -6.90
N PRO A 389 -17.16 -21.85 -7.53
CA PRO A 389 -16.09 -20.97 -8.00
C PRO A 389 -15.20 -20.49 -6.85
N GLY A 390 -13.88 -20.33 -7.07
CA GLY A 390 -12.95 -19.86 -6.03
C GLY A 390 -12.68 -20.85 -4.88
N ALA A 391 -13.27 -22.06 -4.92
CA ALA A 391 -13.18 -23.02 -3.84
C ALA A 391 -11.97 -23.96 -3.94
N TYR A 392 -11.44 -24.34 -2.77
CA TYR A 392 -10.36 -25.30 -2.64
C TYR A 392 -10.52 -26.20 -1.40
N ARG A 393 -9.85 -27.35 -1.44
CA ARG A 393 -9.69 -28.29 -0.33
C ARG A 393 -8.22 -28.43 0.01
N LEU A 394 -7.86 -28.14 1.26
CA LEU A 394 -6.54 -28.33 1.83
C LEU A 394 -6.58 -29.45 2.87
N THR A 395 -5.82 -30.52 2.65
CA THR A 395 -5.71 -31.66 3.57
C THR A 395 -4.28 -31.80 4.08
N ILE A 396 -4.08 -31.59 5.37
CA ILE A 396 -2.78 -31.65 6.04
C ILE A 396 -2.70 -32.95 6.85
N THR A 397 -1.72 -33.77 6.51
CA THR A 397 -1.42 -35.08 7.10
C THR A 397 0.02 -35.08 7.64
N PRO A 398 0.47 -36.08 8.43
CA PRO A 398 1.83 -36.07 8.99
C PRO A 398 2.98 -36.09 7.95
N ARG A 399 2.67 -36.35 6.67
CA ARG A 399 3.66 -36.46 5.56
C ARG A 399 3.38 -35.56 4.37
N GLN A 400 2.17 -35.01 4.23
CA GLN A 400 1.74 -34.31 3.02
C GLN A 400 0.73 -33.22 3.36
N MET A 401 0.93 -32.02 2.81
CA MET A 401 -0.14 -31.06 2.56
C MET A 401 -0.66 -31.27 1.13
N LYS A 402 -1.96 -31.50 0.96
CA LYS A 402 -2.57 -31.69 -0.36
C LYS A 402 -3.56 -30.57 -0.65
N ILE A 403 -3.34 -29.84 -1.73
CA ILE A 403 -4.24 -28.80 -2.25
C ILE A 403 -4.96 -29.32 -3.50
N VAL A 404 -6.28 -29.22 -3.50
CA VAL A 404 -7.13 -29.41 -4.69
C VAL A 404 -7.96 -28.15 -4.89
N SER A 405 -7.84 -27.51 -6.05
CA SER A 405 -8.41 -26.18 -6.35
C SER A 405 -9.28 -26.22 -7.61
N GLY A 406 -10.33 -25.40 -7.68
CA GLY A 406 -11.16 -25.29 -8.89
C GLY A 406 -10.47 -24.61 -10.07
N ASP A 407 -9.66 -23.60 -9.78
CA ASP A 407 -8.99 -22.70 -10.73
C ASP A 407 -7.68 -22.13 -10.14
N LEU A 408 -7.00 -21.23 -10.87
CA LEU A 408 -5.75 -20.59 -10.43
C LEU A 408 -5.94 -19.67 -9.23
N ASP A 409 -7.09 -19.01 -9.08
CA ASP A 409 -7.34 -18.06 -7.99
C ASP A 409 -7.70 -18.78 -6.68
N SER A 410 -8.40 -19.90 -6.81
CA SER A 410 -8.58 -20.91 -5.75
C SER A 410 -7.24 -21.45 -5.25
N LEU A 411 -6.27 -21.68 -6.14
CA LEU A 411 -4.90 -22.09 -5.77
C LEU A 411 -4.13 -20.93 -5.13
N ASN A 412 -4.25 -19.72 -5.67
CA ASN A 412 -3.67 -18.48 -5.15
C ASN A 412 -4.09 -18.23 -3.68
N SER A 413 -5.37 -18.45 -3.37
CA SER A 413 -5.91 -18.41 -2.00
C SER A 413 -5.40 -19.56 -1.13
N ALA A 414 -5.42 -20.81 -1.63
CA ALA A 414 -4.92 -21.96 -0.89
C ALA A 414 -3.45 -21.82 -0.45
N ILE A 415 -2.61 -21.19 -1.29
CA ILE A 415 -1.20 -20.91 -0.98
C ILE A 415 -1.09 -19.89 0.18
N PHE A 416 -1.96 -18.87 0.23
CA PHE A 416 -2.00 -17.95 1.38
C PHE A 416 -2.45 -18.64 2.68
N THR A 417 -3.44 -19.53 2.61
CA THR A 417 -3.87 -20.33 3.77
C THR A 417 -2.75 -21.24 4.29
N VAL A 418 -1.98 -21.86 3.39
CA VAL A 418 -0.75 -22.60 3.77
C VAL A 418 0.28 -21.67 4.41
N LEU A 419 0.57 -20.50 3.83
CA LEU A 419 1.51 -19.53 4.40
C LEU A 419 1.11 -19.07 5.82
N GLN A 420 -0.17 -18.77 6.05
CA GLN A 420 -0.65 -18.39 7.37
C GLN A 420 -0.52 -19.53 8.38
N LEU A 421 -0.90 -20.76 8.01
CA LEU A 421 -0.71 -21.93 8.88
C LEU A 421 0.78 -22.18 9.17
N LEU A 422 1.66 -22.05 8.18
CA LEU A 422 3.10 -22.19 8.42
C LEU A 422 3.65 -21.09 9.34
N SER A 423 3.15 -19.85 9.22
CA SER A 423 3.51 -18.73 10.10
C SER A 423 3.01 -18.90 11.54
N LEU A 424 1.75 -19.28 11.73
CA LEU A 424 1.11 -19.50 13.04
C LEU A 424 1.76 -20.65 13.81
N TYR A 425 2.30 -21.65 13.11
CA TYR A 425 2.93 -22.84 13.70
C TYR A 425 4.47 -22.90 13.52
N LYS A 426 5.12 -21.75 13.26
CA LYS A 426 6.59 -21.64 13.33
C LYS A 426 7.04 -21.77 14.79
N ASP A 427 8.02 -22.65 15.02
CA ASP A 427 8.64 -22.97 16.31
C ASP A 427 10.15 -23.12 16.11
N GLY A 428 10.88 -22.04 16.42
CA GLY A 428 12.27 -21.85 16.03
C GLY A 428 12.47 -22.01 14.51
N ASN A 429 13.45 -22.84 14.14
CA ASN A 429 13.81 -23.13 12.75
C ASN A 429 12.97 -24.29 12.15
N SER A 430 11.79 -24.57 12.72
CA SER A 430 10.89 -25.62 12.23
C SER A 430 9.44 -25.18 12.29
N VAL A 431 8.58 -25.84 11.52
CA VAL A 431 7.14 -25.53 11.47
C VAL A 431 6.36 -26.81 11.75
N VAL A 432 5.37 -26.75 12.65
CA VAL A 432 4.68 -27.92 13.23
C VAL A 432 3.16 -27.74 13.19
N VAL A 433 2.56 -27.91 12.01
CA VAL A 433 1.12 -27.72 11.78
C VAL A 433 0.34 -28.98 12.20
N PRO A 434 -0.78 -28.88 12.95
CA PRO A 434 -1.63 -30.03 13.25
C PRO A 434 -2.21 -30.66 11.97
N THR A 435 -2.76 -31.88 12.06
CA THR A 435 -3.49 -32.44 10.90
C THR A 435 -4.84 -31.73 10.77
N LEU A 436 -5.11 -31.19 9.58
CA LEU A 436 -6.26 -30.35 9.28
C LEU A 436 -6.93 -30.82 8.00
N LEU A 437 -8.27 -30.77 7.96
CA LEU A 437 -9.03 -30.73 6.73
C LEU A 437 -9.73 -29.37 6.66
N ILE A 438 -9.37 -28.57 5.66
CA ILE A 438 -9.99 -27.28 5.36
C ILE A 438 -10.71 -27.40 4.01
N ASP A 439 -11.97 -27.03 4.01
CA ASP A 439 -12.82 -26.86 2.82
C ASP A 439 -13.25 -25.39 2.82
N ASP A 440 -12.85 -24.64 1.79
CA ASP A 440 -12.92 -23.18 1.85
C ASP A 440 -13.15 -22.51 0.49
N TRP A 441 -13.85 -21.38 0.52
CA TRP A 441 -14.26 -20.58 -0.63
C TRP A 441 -14.76 -19.20 -0.14
N PRO A 442 -14.66 -18.14 -0.96
CA PRO A 442 -15.26 -16.86 -0.62
C PRO A 442 -16.79 -16.92 -0.80
N THR A 443 -17.56 -16.42 0.18
CA THR A 443 -19.01 -16.19 0.01
C THR A 443 -19.27 -15.20 -1.12
N MET A 444 -18.47 -14.13 -1.22
CA MET A 444 -18.61 -13.11 -2.25
C MET A 444 -17.49 -13.25 -3.30
N PRO A 445 -17.80 -13.48 -4.60
CA PRO A 445 -16.78 -13.75 -5.61
C PRO A 445 -15.89 -12.53 -5.87
N HIS A 446 -16.45 -11.32 -5.88
CA HIS A 446 -15.69 -10.07 -5.98
C HIS A 446 -15.50 -9.42 -4.60
N ARG A 447 -14.26 -9.07 -4.27
CA ARG A 447 -13.86 -8.45 -3.00
C ARG A 447 -12.85 -7.36 -3.31
N GLY A 448 -13.01 -6.16 -2.77
CA GLY A 448 -12.17 -5.02 -3.13
C GLY A 448 -11.96 -4.00 -2.02
N VAL A 449 -10.95 -3.15 -2.24
CA VAL A 449 -10.68 -1.96 -1.43
C VAL A 449 -10.66 -0.75 -2.35
N LEU A 450 -11.54 0.21 -2.09
CA LEU A 450 -11.52 1.55 -2.68
C LEU A 450 -10.76 2.48 -1.75
N LEU A 451 -9.81 3.23 -2.29
CA LEU A 451 -9.06 4.26 -1.57
C LEU A 451 -9.27 5.58 -2.32
N ASP A 452 -9.71 6.62 -1.59
CA ASP A 452 -9.92 7.95 -2.16
C ASP A 452 -8.60 8.71 -2.26
N VAL A 453 -7.91 8.56 -3.40
CA VAL A 453 -6.68 9.29 -3.72
C VAL A 453 -6.95 10.74 -4.16
N SER A 454 -8.21 11.19 -4.19
CA SER A 454 -8.55 12.48 -4.81
C SER A 454 -8.20 13.70 -3.96
N GLN A 455 -8.15 13.59 -2.62
CA GLN A 455 -7.96 14.74 -1.70
C GLN A 455 -7.04 14.43 -0.49
N GLY A 456 -6.38 13.27 -0.45
CA GLY A 456 -5.72 12.74 0.74
C GLY A 456 -4.39 12.04 0.47
N ARG A 457 -4.22 10.85 1.04
CA ARG A 457 -3.01 10.02 0.91
C ARG A 457 -3.13 9.06 -0.28
N ILE A 458 -1.98 8.54 -0.72
CA ILE A 458 -1.82 7.84 -2.01
C ILE A 458 -1.18 6.46 -1.76
N PRO A 459 -1.97 5.37 -1.62
CA PRO A 459 -1.47 4.01 -1.35
C PRO A 459 -1.52 3.09 -2.60
N THR A 460 -1.17 1.81 -2.46
CA THR A 460 -1.35 0.77 -3.51
C THR A 460 -2.67 -0.01 -3.36
N MET A 461 -3.21 -0.53 -4.47
CA MET A 461 -4.63 -0.32 -4.80
C MET A 461 -5.41 -1.51 -5.39
N VAL A 462 -6.75 -1.46 -5.30
CA VAL A 462 -7.70 -2.27 -6.11
C VAL A 462 -8.71 -1.37 -6.85
N TYR A 463 -9.39 -0.44 -6.17
CA TYR A 463 -10.28 0.55 -6.79
C TYR A 463 -9.78 1.98 -6.57
N LEU A 464 -9.25 2.61 -7.62
CA LEU A 464 -8.58 3.91 -7.56
C LEU A 464 -9.59 5.05 -7.81
N TYR A 465 -9.92 5.84 -6.77
CA TYR A 465 -10.97 6.86 -6.85
C TYR A 465 -10.42 8.28 -7.07
N THR A 466 -10.88 8.93 -8.14
CA THR A 466 -10.38 10.23 -8.64
C THR A 466 -11.50 11.25 -8.86
N ARG A 467 -11.22 12.53 -8.61
CA ARG A 467 -12.21 13.62 -8.72
C ARG A 467 -11.72 14.79 -9.57
N PHE A 468 -12.38 15.00 -10.70
CA PHE A 468 -12.09 15.99 -11.74
C PHE A 468 -12.87 17.29 -11.49
N HIS A 469 -12.38 18.45 -11.92
CA HIS A 469 -12.98 19.76 -11.63
C HIS A 469 -12.88 20.73 -12.82
N SER A 470 -13.93 21.52 -13.08
CA SER A 470 -14.06 22.42 -14.24
C SER A 470 -13.23 23.71 -14.17
N ASN A 471 -12.84 24.16 -12.96
CA ASN A 471 -12.08 25.41 -12.77
C ASN A 471 -10.55 25.25 -12.84
N LEU A 472 -10.04 24.12 -13.34
CA LEU A 472 -8.61 23.92 -13.52
C LEU A 472 -8.16 24.39 -14.93
N PRO A 473 -6.96 24.98 -15.07
CA PRO A 473 -6.23 24.97 -16.36
C PRO A 473 -5.94 23.51 -16.80
N PRO A 474 -5.31 23.23 -17.96
CA PRO A 474 -5.09 21.86 -18.47
C PRO A 474 -4.03 21.04 -17.68
N GLN A 475 -4.12 21.07 -16.35
CA GLN A 475 -3.33 20.35 -15.37
C GLN A 475 -4.25 19.92 -14.20
N TRP A 476 -5.31 19.17 -14.51
CA TRP A 476 -5.76 18.17 -13.54
C TRP A 476 -4.68 17.10 -13.52
N GLN A 477 -3.82 17.15 -12.51
CA GLN A 477 -2.86 16.08 -12.26
C GLN A 477 -3.60 14.96 -11.52
N CYS A 478 -3.72 13.81 -12.19
CA CYS A 478 -3.87 12.55 -11.46
C CYS A 478 -2.72 12.45 -10.44
N PRO A 479 -2.94 11.96 -9.20
CA PRO A 479 -1.87 11.78 -8.21
C PRO A 479 -0.79 10.74 -8.61
N TYR A 480 -0.91 10.18 -9.81
CA TYR A 480 0.03 9.27 -10.46
C TYR A 480 0.17 9.69 -11.92
N SER A 481 1.38 9.68 -12.47
CA SER A 481 1.61 9.70 -13.92
C SER A 481 1.03 8.44 -14.58
N SER A 482 0.77 8.48 -15.90
CA SER A 482 0.35 7.29 -16.66
C SER A 482 1.31 6.11 -16.50
N SER A 483 2.62 6.39 -16.40
CA SER A 483 3.67 5.41 -16.08
C SER A 483 3.49 4.75 -14.71
N GLU A 484 3.12 5.51 -13.68
CA GLU A 484 2.83 4.97 -12.35
C GLU A 484 1.52 4.18 -12.32
N VAL A 485 0.47 4.65 -13.00
CA VAL A 485 -0.79 3.89 -13.11
C VAL A 485 -0.55 2.53 -13.79
N LEU A 486 0.20 2.50 -14.90
CA LEU A 486 0.56 1.26 -15.59
C LEU A 486 1.44 0.34 -14.73
N TRP A 487 2.37 0.90 -13.94
CA TRP A 487 3.18 0.11 -12.99
C TRP A 487 2.32 -0.48 -11.86
N ILE A 488 1.35 0.27 -11.32
CA ILE A 488 0.41 -0.23 -10.30
C ILE A 488 -0.51 -1.31 -10.91
N ALA A 489 -0.97 -1.12 -12.15
CA ALA A 489 -1.75 -2.13 -12.87
C ALA A 489 -0.97 -3.44 -13.02
N GLU A 490 0.27 -3.40 -13.53
CA GLU A 490 1.15 -4.58 -13.64
C GLU A 490 1.46 -5.19 -12.25
N PHE A 491 1.67 -4.37 -11.21
CA PHE A 491 1.90 -4.83 -9.83
C PHE A 491 0.71 -5.63 -9.28
N CYS A 492 -0.51 -5.20 -9.58
CA CYS A 492 -1.75 -5.85 -9.15
C CYS A 492 -2.08 -7.09 -9.99
N GLU A 493 -1.97 -6.99 -11.32
CA GLU A 493 -2.23 -8.07 -12.27
C GLU A 493 -1.40 -9.32 -11.96
N ARG A 494 -0.10 -9.13 -11.74
CA ARG A 494 0.82 -10.19 -11.26
C ARG A 494 0.30 -10.90 -10.01
N ARG A 495 -0.29 -10.15 -9.07
CA ARG A 495 -0.82 -10.65 -7.78
C ARG A 495 -2.23 -11.25 -7.88
N ARG A 496 -2.80 -11.36 -9.10
CA ARG A 496 -4.20 -11.75 -9.36
C ARG A 496 -5.21 -10.75 -8.76
N MET A 497 -4.90 -9.46 -8.89
CA MET A 497 -5.74 -8.34 -8.45
C MET A 497 -5.98 -7.41 -9.65
N GLN A 498 -7.20 -6.97 -9.88
CA GLN A 498 -7.50 -5.98 -10.93
C GLN A 498 -7.44 -4.56 -10.35
N LEU A 499 -6.91 -3.62 -11.12
CA LEU A 499 -6.96 -2.19 -10.81
C LEU A 499 -8.12 -1.54 -11.58
N ILE A 500 -9.13 -1.05 -10.86
CA ILE A 500 -10.37 -0.50 -11.46
C ILE A 500 -10.42 1.02 -11.22
N PRO A 501 -10.59 1.85 -12.27
CA PRO A 501 -10.74 3.29 -12.12
C PRO A 501 -12.15 3.65 -11.61
N VAL A 502 -12.21 4.62 -10.69
CA VAL A 502 -13.45 5.33 -10.34
C VAL A 502 -13.29 6.82 -10.66
N VAL A 503 -14.13 7.30 -11.59
CA VAL A 503 -14.14 8.66 -12.14
C VAL A 503 -15.30 9.43 -11.52
N GLU A 504 -15.03 10.55 -10.86
CA GLU A 504 -16.05 11.46 -10.33
C GLU A 504 -15.81 12.91 -10.79
N VAL A 505 -16.87 13.69 -10.95
CA VAL A 505 -16.77 15.14 -11.16
C VAL A 505 -17.14 15.92 -9.90
N GLY A 506 -16.43 17.01 -9.63
CA GLY A 506 -16.64 17.84 -8.45
C GLY A 506 -18.02 18.50 -8.42
N PRO A 507 -18.56 18.87 -7.24
CA PRO A 507 -19.93 19.36 -7.06
C PRO A 507 -20.19 20.78 -7.61
N ARG A 508 -19.32 21.29 -8.48
CA ARG A 508 -19.47 22.55 -9.24
C ARG A 508 -19.38 22.33 -10.76
N VAL A 509 -19.21 21.08 -11.20
CA VAL A 509 -19.18 20.71 -12.62
C VAL A 509 -20.62 20.52 -13.08
N GLN A 510 -21.02 21.28 -14.10
CA GLN A 510 -22.34 21.18 -14.73
C GLN A 510 -22.27 20.27 -15.96
N PHE A 511 -23.42 19.86 -16.49
CA PHE A 511 -23.48 18.92 -17.61
C PHE A 511 -22.69 19.41 -18.85
N GLU A 512 -22.79 20.70 -19.19
CA GLU A 512 -22.04 21.33 -20.29
C GLU A 512 -20.52 21.19 -20.16
N ASP A 513 -19.98 21.15 -18.94
CA ASP A 513 -18.54 21.03 -18.69
C ASP A 513 -17.98 19.64 -19.02
N LEU A 514 -18.82 18.59 -19.06
CA LEU A 514 -18.35 17.23 -19.37
C LEU A 514 -17.67 17.15 -20.75
N SER A 515 -18.14 17.94 -21.71
CA SER A 515 -17.53 18.08 -23.04
C SER A 515 -16.07 18.56 -23.00
N LYS A 516 -15.71 19.36 -21.99
CA LYS A 516 -14.38 19.94 -21.76
C LYS A 516 -13.46 18.97 -21.01
N LEU A 517 -14.03 17.99 -20.30
CA LEU A 517 -13.32 16.97 -19.53
C LEU A 517 -13.04 15.69 -20.33
N TYR A 518 -13.65 15.50 -21.49
CA TYR A 518 -13.56 14.25 -22.28
C TYR A 518 -12.11 13.79 -22.54
N SER A 519 -11.22 14.69 -22.97
CA SER A 519 -9.82 14.33 -23.21
C SER A 519 -9.10 13.91 -21.92
N VAL A 520 -9.40 14.56 -20.79
CA VAL A 520 -8.82 14.22 -19.48
C VAL A 520 -9.32 12.85 -19.00
N PHE A 521 -10.59 12.49 -19.30
CA PHE A 521 -11.10 11.14 -19.09
C PHE A 521 -10.47 10.13 -20.05
N GLN A 522 -10.17 10.51 -21.29
CA GLN A 522 -9.51 9.65 -22.28
C GLN A 522 -8.08 9.31 -21.86
N ASP A 523 -7.27 10.32 -21.55
CA ASP A 523 -5.87 10.15 -21.12
C ASP A 523 -5.77 9.33 -19.83
N PHE A 524 -6.74 9.48 -18.91
CA PHE A 524 -6.82 8.69 -17.69
C PHE A 524 -7.28 7.24 -17.95
N LEU A 525 -8.40 7.03 -18.65
CA LEU A 525 -8.95 5.68 -18.87
C LEU A 525 -8.10 4.81 -19.81
N ALA A 526 -7.31 5.42 -20.70
CA ALA A 526 -6.29 4.72 -21.50
C ALA A 526 -5.21 4.02 -20.65
N CYS A 527 -5.07 4.38 -19.37
CA CYS A 527 -4.17 3.68 -18.44
C CYS A 527 -4.77 2.37 -17.86
N PHE A 528 -6.02 2.02 -18.20
CA PHE A 528 -6.78 0.91 -17.60
C PHE A 528 -7.41 -0.03 -18.65
N GLU A 529 -6.75 -0.26 -19.79
CA GLU A 529 -7.29 -1.13 -20.87
C GLU A 529 -7.63 -2.55 -20.38
N ASN A 530 -6.83 -3.12 -19.47
CA ASN A 530 -7.03 -4.45 -18.86
C ASN A 530 -8.07 -4.49 -17.72
N ALA A 531 -8.76 -3.38 -17.42
CA ALA A 531 -9.85 -3.39 -16.44
C ALA A 531 -11.16 -3.87 -17.08
N ASP A 532 -11.83 -4.84 -16.46
CA ASP A 532 -13.17 -5.30 -16.87
C ASP A 532 -14.28 -4.30 -16.49
N PHE A 533 -13.96 -3.34 -15.63
CA PHE A 533 -14.92 -2.39 -15.06
C PHE A 533 -14.39 -0.96 -15.13
N VAL A 534 -15.29 0.00 -15.37
CA VAL A 534 -15.07 1.44 -15.18
C VAL A 534 -16.20 1.96 -14.31
N SER A 535 -15.89 2.70 -13.25
CA SER A 535 -16.89 3.13 -12.25
C SER A 535 -17.11 4.63 -12.30
N ALA A 536 -18.37 5.07 -12.37
CA ALA A 536 -18.77 6.46 -12.19
C ALA A 536 -19.03 6.76 -10.70
N GLY A 537 -18.61 7.94 -10.24
CA GLY A 537 -18.95 8.46 -8.91
C GLY A 537 -20.40 8.99 -8.84
N PRO A 538 -20.88 9.36 -7.63
CA PRO A 538 -22.20 9.95 -7.40
C PRO A 538 -22.67 11.03 -8.39
N ARG A 539 -21.94 12.14 -8.61
CA ARG A 539 -22.39 13.26 -9.47
C ARG A 539 -22.36 12.85 -10.94
N LEU A 540 -21.33 12.12 -11.37
CA LEU A 540 -21.27 11.56 -12.73
C LEU A 540 -22.40 10.56 -13.00
N SER A 541 -22.74 9.72 -12.02
CA SER A 541 -23.89 8.80 -12.09
C SER A 541 -25.22 9.54 -12.12
N SER A 542 -25.34 10.68 -11.42
CA SER A 542 -26.54 11.53 -11.46
C SER A 542 -26.79 12.06 -12.88
N PHE A 543 -25.74 12.47 -13.61
CA PHE A 543 -25.86 12.83 -15.03
C PHE A 543 -26.25 11.62 -15.90
N ILE A 544 -25.61 10.46 -15.72
CA ILE A 544 -25.90 9.21 -16.48
C ILE A 544 -27.34 8.70 -16.28
N LEU A 545 -27.94 8.99 -15.13
CA LEU A 545 -29.30 8.57 -14.77
C LEU A 545 -30.35 9.68 -14.96
N GLY A 546 -29.96 10.85 -15.48
CA GLY A 546 -30.85 11.98 -15.73
C GLY A 546 -31.47 12.60 -14.47
N GLN A 547 -30.77 12.55 -13.33
CA GLN A 547 -31.24 13.00 -12.02
C GLN A 547 -30.72 14.40 -11.64
N THR A 548 -30.59 15.28 -12.63
CA THR A 548 -29.98 16.60 -12.50
C THR A 548 -30.84 17.66 -13.16
N GLU A 549 -30.96 18.83 -12.53
CA GLU A 549 -31.68 19.99 -13.10
C GLU A 549 -30.99 20.55 -14.36
N ASP A 550 -29.71 20.23 -14.55
CA ASP A 550 -28.81 20.71 -15.60
C ASP A 550 -28.90 19.90 -16.93
N ASP A 551 -30.07 19.36 -17.27
CA ASP A 551 -30.24 18.24 -18.23
C ASP A 551 -29.44 16.97 -17.83
N GLY A 552 -29.50 15.91 -18.66
CA GLY A 552 -28.92 14.60 -18.35
C GLY A 552 -28.45 13.81 -19.58
N LEU A 553 -27.57 12.84 -19.34
CA LEU A 553 -27.11 11.87 -20.35
C LEU A 553 -28.17 10.78 -20.54
N GLY A 554 -28.52 10.48 -21.78
CA GLY A 554 -29.16 9.19 -22.09
C GLY A 554 -28.13 8.06 -22.01
N MET A 555 -28.56 6.85 -21.64
CA MET A 555 -27.69 5.66 -21.62
C MET A 555 -26.99 5.38 -22.97
N GLY A 556 -27.60 5.75 -24.09
CA GLY A 556 -26.99 5.67 -25.43
C GLY A 556 -25.97 6.76 -25.77
N ASP A 557 -25.89 7.82 -24.96
CA ASP A 557 -24.98 8.95 -25.17
C ASP A 557 -23.71 8.86 -24.30
N VAL A 558 -23.65 7.94 -23.32
CA VAL A 558 -22.55 7.83 -22.34
C VAL A 558 -21.17 7.74 -23.02
N HIS A 559 -21.04 6.93 -24.09
CA HIS A 559 -19.77 6.80 -24.84
C HIS A 559 -19.30 8.10 -25.53
N ARG A 560 -20.15 9.13 -25.67
CA ARG A 560 -19.74 10.46 -26.15
C ARG A 560 -19.07 11.32 -25.08
N TYR A 561 -19.23 10.98 -23.81
CA TYR A 561 -18.76 11.76 -22.66
C TYR A 561 -17.80 10.98 -21.75
N LEU A 562 -17.83 9.64 -21.81
CA LEU A 562 -16.87 8.75 -21.15
C LEU A 562 -16.32 7.74 -22.18
N PRO A 563 -15.01 7.75 -22.47
CA PRO A 563 -14.37 6.82 -23.41
C PRO A 563 -14.19 5.42 -22.80
N ILE A 564 -15.31 4.71 -22.66
CA ILE A 564 -15.38 3.33 -22.14
C ILE A 564 -15.24 2.34 -23.30
N LEU A 565 -14.36 1.35 -23.15
CA LEU A 565 -14.08 0.31 -24.16
C LEU A 565 -15.20 -0.74 -24.24
N SER A 566 -15.31 -1.46 -25.36
CA SER A 566 -16.45 -2.36 -25.62
C SER A 566 -16.52 -3.62 -24.74
N HIS A 567 -15.45 -3.97 -24.02
CA HIS A 567 -15.44 -5.04 -23.01
C HIS A 567 -15.66 -4.51 -21.58
N GLN A 568 -15.56 -3.20 -21.36
CA GLN A 568 -15.64 -2.59 -20.04
C GLN A 568 -17.09 -2.46 -19.56
N THR A 569 -17.37 -2.99 -18.38
CA THR A 569 -18.67 -2.91 -17.72
C THR A 569 -18.75 -1.64 -16.88
N LEU A 570 -19.72 -0.77 -17.19
CA LEU A 570 -19.97 0.47 -16.46
C LEU A 570 -20.63 0.19 -15.09
N GLN A 571 -19.96 0.62 -14.03
CA GLN A 571 -20.47 0.62 -12.66
C GLN A 571 -21.00 2.02 -12.30
N LEU A 572 -22.23 2.13 -11.79
CA LEU A 572 -22.87 3.39 -11.39
C LEU A 572 -23.11 3.45 -9.88
N CYS A 573 -23.07 4.64 -9.29
CA CYS A 573 -23.46 4.87 -7.91
C CYS A 573 -24.98 4.72 -7.71
N GLY A 574 -25.40 4.09 -6.62
CA GLY A 574 -26.81 3.88 -6.26
C GLY A 574 -27.56 5.13 -5.78
N TYR A 575 -26.88 6.12 -5.16
CA TYR A 575 -27.53 7.29 -4.55
C TYR A 575 -28.58 8.02 -5.40
N PRO A 576 -28.38 8.27 -6.72
CA PRO A 576 -29.39 8.98 -7.53
C PRO A 576 -30.71 8.22 -7.69
N LEU A 577 -30.75 6.94 -7.30
CA LEU A 577 -31.91 6.05 -7.43
C LEU A 577 -32.68 5.87 -6.11
N HIS A 578 -32.18 6.37 -4.98
CA HIS A 578 -32.74 6.09 -3.64
C HIS A 578 -34.16 6.60 -3.45
N ASP A 579 -34.51 7.72 -4.09
CA ASP A 579 -35.85 8.33 -4.05
C ASP A 579 -36.67 8.01 -5.32
N LEU A 580 -36.20 7.14 -6.22
CA LEU A 580 -36.85 6.85 -7.50
C LEU A 580 -37.84 5.68 -7.46
N ASN A 581 -38.82 5.77 -8.37
CA ASN A 581 -39.77 4.71 -8.64
C ASN A 581 -39.06 3.51 -9.32
N THR A 582 -39.27 2.29 -8.79
CA THR A 582 -38.68 1.04 -9.31
C THR A 582 -39.03 0.74 -10.77
N ALA A 583 -40.09 1.35 -11.31
CA ALA A 583 -40.41 1.32 -12.75
C ALA A 583 -39.33 1.97 -13.65
N VAL A 584 -38.42 2.79 -13.11
CA VAL A 584 -37.24 3.31 -13.82
C VAL A 584 -36.17 2.24 -13.95
N LEU A 585 -35.93 1.45 -12.89
CA LEU A 585 -34.93 0.39 -12.86
C LEU A 585 -35.18 -0.68 -13.94
N GLN A 586 -36.47 -0.98 -14.21
CA GLN A 586 -36.91 -1.88 -15.28
C GLN A 586 -36.57 -1.42 -16.71
N GLN A 587 -36.16 -0.16 -16.90
CA GLN A 587 -35.79 0.42 -18.20
C GLN A 587 -34.27 0.49 -18.40
N LEU A 588 -33.48 0.16 -17.37
CA LEU A 588 -32.03 0.23 -17.41
C LEU A 588 -31.43 -1.08 -17.98
N PRO A 589 -30.31 -1.02 -18.74
CA PRO A 589 -29.68 -2.22 -19.28
C PRO A 589 -29.21 -3.19 -18.18
N PRO A 590 -29.48 -4.51 -18.28
CA PRO A 590 -29.05 -5.49 -17.27
C PRO A 590 -27.53 -5.69 -17.20
N SER A 591 -26.79 -5.15 -18.17
CA SER A 591 -25.32 -5.07 -18.17
C SER A 591 -24.77 -3.98 -17.26
N LEU A 592 -25.61 -3.12 -16.67
CA LEU A 592 -25.18 -2.17 -15.65
C LEU A 592 -24.95 -2.87 -14.31
N VAL A 593 -23.99 -2.32 -13.55
CA VAL A 593 -23.68 -2.74 -12.19
C VAL A 593 -23.84 -1.54 -11.27
N PHE A 594 -24.56 -1.67 -10.16
CA PHE A 594 -24.69 -0.60 -9.17
C PHE A 594 -23.71 -0.73 -8.01
N LYS A 595 -23.37 0.38 -7.37
CA LYS A 595 -22.53 0.46 -6.18
C LYS A 595 -23.26 1.23 -5.09
N GLU A 596 -23.64 0.52 -4.04
CA GLU A 596 -24.34 1.09 -2.89
C GLU A 596 -23.35 1.48 -1.80
N TYR A 597 -23.10 2.79 -1.67
CA TYR A 597 -22.09 3.33 -0.76
C TYR A 597 -22.71 3.65 0.61
N ALA A 598 -22.12 3.13 1.68
CA ALA A 598 -22.52 3.46 3.04
C ALA A 598 -21.44 4.27 3.75
N VAL A 599 -21.66 5.58 3.87
CA VAL A 599 -20.78 6.49 4.62
C VAL A 599 -20.94 6.34 6.14
N LYS A 600 -22.16 5.99 6.61
CA LYS A 600 -22.55 5.93 8.03
C LYS A 600 -22.95 4.50 8.44
N SER A 601 -22.80 4.16 9.72
CA SER A 601 -23.00 2.81 10.27
C SER A 601 -24.45 2.40 10.55
N ASP A 602 -25.39 3.33 10.42
CA ASP A 602 -26.84 3.12 10.44
C ASP A 602 -27.48 3.22 9.04
N HIS A 603 -26.67 3.10 7.98
CA HIS A 603 -27.15 2.94 6.61
C HIS A 603 -27.87 1.59 6.43
N ASP A 604 -29.04 1.64 5.80
CA ASP A 604 -29.93 0.50 5.59
C ASP A 604 -29.89 0.05 4.13
N TYR A 605 -28.94 -0.85 3.82
CA TYR A 605 -28.74 -1.42 2.49
C TYR A 605 -29.99 -2.07 1.89
N SER A 606 -30.90 -2.60 2.73
CA SER A 606 -32.06 -3.37 2.26
C SER A 606 -32.99 -2.53 1.36
N LYS A 607 -33.09 -1.23 1.62
CA LYS A 607 -33.90 -0.28 0.85
C LYS A 607 -33.53 -0.20 -0.64
N PHE A 608 -32.25 -0.40 -0.96
CA PHE A 608 -31.73 -0.30 -2.33
C PHE A 608 -31.34 -1.67 -2.91
N CYS A 609 -30.66 -2.51 -2.12
CA CYS A 609 -30.20 -3.82 -2.56
C CYS A 609 -31.36 -4.80 -2.83
N THR A 610 -32.42 -4.82 -2.00
CA THR A 610 -33.52 -5.76 -2.20
C THR A 610 -34.31 -5.48 -3.49
N PRO A 611 -34.70 -4.24 -3.83
CA PRO A 611 -35.31 -3.95 -5.13
C PRO A 611 -34.42 -4.28 -6.35
N LEU A 612 -33.09 -4.15 -6.24
CA LEU A 612 -32.20 -4.56 -7.32
C LEU A 612 -32.12 -6.09 -7.46
N ALA A 613 -32.05 -6.82 -6.34
CA ALA A 613 -32.06 -8.28 -6.33
C ALA A 613 -33.37 -8.86 -6.89
N GLU A 614 -34.53 -8.29 -6.51
CA GLU A 614 -35.84 -8.67 -7.04
C GLU A 614 -35.99 -8.43 -8.55
N LEU A 615 -35.28 -7.43 -9.09
CA LEU A 615 -35.23 -7.13 -10.53
C LEU A 615 -34.12 -7.88 -11.29
N GLY A 616 -33.27 -8.65 -10.59
CA GLY A 616 -32.13 -9.35 -11.19
C GLY A 616 -31.00 -8.42 -11.67
N MET A 617 -30.92 -7.20 -11.13
CA MET A 617 -29.90 -6.22 -11.48
C MET A 617 -28.62 -6.45 -10.67
N ASN A 618 -27.46 -6.28 -11.30
CA ASN A 618 -26.17 -6.50 -10.67
C ASN A 618 -25.79 -5.37 -9.71
N TYR A 619 -25.26 -5.66 -8.52
CA TYR A 619 -24.78 -4.64 -7.59
C TYR A 619 -23.65 -5.08 -6.64
N PHE A 620 -22.97 -4.09 -6.07
CA PHE A 620 -21.97 -4.21 -5.00
C PHE A 620 -22.41 -3.42 -3.76
N VAL A 621 -22.16 -3.99 -2.58
CA VAL A 621 -22.28 -3.27 -1.30
C VAL A 621 -20.93 -2.63 -0.94
N CYS A 622 -20.92 -1.35 -0.55
CA CYS A 622 -19.70 -0.57 -0.42
C CYS A 622 -19.59 0.15 0.95
N PRO A 623 -19.31 -0.59 2.05
CA PRO A 623 -19.18 -0.03 3.41
C PRO A 623 -17.92 0.81 3.58
N GLY A 624 -18.00 1.89 4.38
CA GLY A 624 -16.86 2.74 4.71
C GLY A 624 -15.98 2.23 5.86
N THR A 625 -14.68 2.55 5.83
CA THR A 625 -13.72 2.29 6.94
C THR A 625 -13.96 3.11 8.21
N ALA A 626 -14.79 4.15 8.12
CA ALA A 626 -15.02 5.15 9.18
C ALA A 626 -13.75 5.84 9.73
N ALA A 627 -12.67 5.90 8.96
CA ALA A 627 -11.41 6.58 9.33
C ALA A 627 -11.38 8.10 8.99
N TRP A 628 -12.33 8.58 8.20
CA TRP A 628 -12.36 9.95 7.68
C TRP A 628 -12.81 11.00 8.75
N ASN A 629 -12.41 12.26 8.54
CA ASN A 629 -12.61 13.40 9.45
C ASN A 629 -12.34 13.10 10.95
N SER A 630 -11.31 12.31 11.23
CA SER A 630 -10.98 11.76 12.55
C SER A 630 -9.46 11.72 12.75
N LEU A 631 -8.98 11.55 13.99
CA LEU A 631 -7.55 11.30 14.27
C LEU A 631 -7.25 9.80 14.43
N ALA A 632 -8.17 9.04 15.05
CA ALA A 632 -8.03 7.59 15.30
C ALA A 632 -9.11 6.68 14.68
N GLY A 633 -9.99 7.22 13.83
CA GLY A 633 -11.11 6.54 13.20
C GLY A 633 -12.25 6.15 14.16
N CYS A 634 -13.27 5.48 13.64
CA CYS A 634 -14.38 4.92 14.41
C CYS A 634 -14.55 3.41 14.14
N PRO A 635 -13.69 2.53 14.71
CA PRO A 635 -13.66 1.11 14.37
C PRO A 635 -14.99 0.38 14.60
N SER A 636 -15.73 0.71 15.66
CA SER A 636 -17.04 0.09 15.95
C SER A 636 -18.10 0.43 14.91
N ALA A 637 -18.10 1.67 14.39
CA ALA A 637 -18.97 2.05 13.28
C ALA A 637 -18.58 1.31 11.99
N ALA A 638 -17.28 1.19 11.70
CA ALA A 638 -16.79 0.41 10.56
C ALA A 638 -17.28 -1.04 10.62
N ILE A 639 -17.09 -1.72 11.77
CA ILE A 639 -17.57 -3.10 11.98
C ILE A 639 -19.08 -3.18 11.80
N SER A 640 -19.86 -2.28 12.41
CA SER A 640 -21.33 -2.24 12.28
C SER A 640 -21.78 -2.09 10.82
N ASN A 641 -21.16 -1.18 10.07
CA ASN A 641 -21.45 -0.94 8.64
C ASN A 641 -21.12 -2.17 7.78
N ILE A 642 -19.92 -2.75 7.97
CA ILE A 642 -19.46 -3.90 7.18
C ILE A 642 -20.29 -5.16 7.50
N VAL A 643 -20.72 -5.36 8.75
CA VAL A 643 -21.64 -6.44 9.10
C VAL A 643 -22.99 -6.25 8.42
N SER A 644 -23.56 -5.04 8.44
CA SER A 644 -24.82 -4.76 7.73
C SER A 644 -24.69 -4.95 6.21
N ALA A 645 -23.55 -4.61 5.62
CA ALA A 645 -23.25 -4.90 4.22
C ALA A 645 -23.21 -6.41 3.94
N ALA A 646 -22.55 -7.16 4.83
CA ALA A 646 -22.37 -8.61 4.69
C ALA A 646 -23.66 -9.41 4.91
N THR A 647 -24.59 -8.94 5.76
CA THR A 647 -25.91 -9.56 5.92
C THR A 647 -26.87 -9.21 4.77
N CYS A 648 -26.79 -8.00 4.20
CA CYS A 648 -27.58 -7.58 3.04
C CYS A 648 -26.97 -7.98 1.68
N SER A 649 -26.09 -8.99 1.66
CA SER A 649 -25.31 -9.39 0.48
C SER A 649 -25.93 -10.49 -0.38
N GLU A 650 -27.08 -11.04 0.00
CA GLU A 650 -27.79 -12.06 -0.79
C GLU A 650 -28.23 -11.45 -2.14
N GLY A 651 -27.59 -11.89 -3.24
CA GLY A 651 -27.77 -11.32 -4.58
C GLY A 651 -26.69 -10.33 -5.03
N ALA A 652 -25.80 -9.89 -4.13
CA ALA A 652 -24.70 -8.99 -4.48
C ALA A 652 -23.56 -9.71 -5.24
N LEU A 653 -22.93 -9.04 -6.21
CA LEU A 653 -21.71 -9.50 -6.86
C LEU A 653 -20.50 -9.47 -5.91
N GLY A 654 -20.51 -8.57 -4.93
CA GLY A 654 -19.37 -8.40 -4.04
C GLY A 654 -19.46 -7.26 -3.04
N LEU A 655 -18.40 -7.14 -2.24
CA LEU A 655 -18.20 -6.08 -1.26
C LEU A 655 -16.92 -5.30 -1.56
N VAL A 656 -17.01 -3.97 -1.56
CA VAL A 656 -15.86 -3.07 -1.73
C VAL A 656 -15.77 -2.13 -0.53
N VAL A 657 -14.83 -2.38 0.37
CA VAL A 657 -14.63 -1.49 1.53
C VAL A 657 -13.97 -0.19 1.08
N CYS A 658 -14.52 0.94 1.52
CA CYS A 658 -14.18 2.27 1.01
C CYS A 658 -13.46 3.12 2.08
N ASP A 659 -12.20 3.45 1.82
CA ASP A 659 -11.40 4.35 2.64
C ASP A 659 -11.44 5.77 2.06
N TRP A 660 -12.38 6.56 2.57
CA TRP A 660 -12.64 7.93 2.10
C TRP A 660 -11.64 8.94 2.66
N THR A 661 -11.25 9.94 1.86
CA THR A 661 -10.38 11.02 2.31
C THR A 661 -11.09 12.37 2.25
N GLY A 662 -11.10 13.08 3.37
CA GLY A 662 -11.59 14.45 3.44
C GLY A 662 -10.50 15.45 3.09
N LYS A 663 -10.86 16.61 2.52
CA LYS A 663 -9.93 17.74 2.33
C LYS A 663 -9.13 18.01 3.61
N GLY A 664 -7.81 18.05 3.52
CA GLY A 664 -6.95 18.21 4.70
C GLY A 664 -7.11 17.07 5.72
N HIS A 665 -6.89 15.84 5.26
CA HIS A 665 -6.99 14.61 6.02
C HIS A 665 -5.86 14.52 7.08
N LEU A 666 -6.23 14.43 8.36
CA LEU A 666 -5.28 14.30 9.49
C LEU A 666 -5.10 12.86 9.98
N ASN A 667 -5.99 11.95 9.60
CA ASN A 667 -5.91 10.54 9.98
C ASN A 667 -4.67 9.86 9.36
N HIS A 668 -4.21 8.76 9.97
CA HIS A 668 -3.12 7.93 9.49
C HIS A 668 -3.64 6.53 9.13
N GLN A 669 -3.16 5.97 8.02
CA GLN A 669 -3.58 4.67 7.45
C GLN A 669 -3.69 3.48 8.44
N PRO A 670 -2.92 3.38 9.55
CA PRO A 670 -3.15 2.39 10.61
C PRO A 670 -4.61 2.30 11.11
N PHE A 671 -5.38 3.40 11.07
CA PHE A 671 -6.78 3.44 11.52
C PHE A 671 -7.80 3.01 10.43
N SER A 672 -7.39 2.86 9.17
CA SER A 672 -8.22 2.28 8.10
C SER A 672 -8.26 0.75 8.15
N TRP A 673 -7.17 0.13 8.64
CA TRP A 673 -7.00 -1.32 8.67
C TRP A 673 -8.06 -2.11 9.46
N PRO A 674 -8.62 -1.65 10.60
CA PRO A 674 -9.73 -2.33 11.26
C PRO A 674 -10.89 -2.63 10.30
N GLY A 675 -11.31 -1.64 9.51
CA GLY A 675 -12.35 -1.82 8.49
C GLY A 675 -11.93 -2.77 7.37
N ILE A 676 -10.70 -2.62 6.85
CA ILE A 676 -10.19 -3.46 5.76
C ILE A 676 -10.10 -4.94 6.18
N VAL A 677 -9.60 -5.22 7.40
CA VAL A 677 -9.48 -6.59 7.94
C VAL A 677 -10.87 -7.20 8.19
N THR A 678 -11.81 -6.46 8.79
CA THR A 678 -13.19 -6.93 8.97
C THR A 678 -13.89 -7.20 7.64
N ALA A 679 -13.72 -6.35 6.63
CA ALA A 679 -14.29 -6.53 5.30
C ALA A 679 -13.70 -7.75 4.56
N ALA A 680 -12.38 -7.96 4.65
CA ALA A 680 -11.74 -9.16 4.10
C ALA A 680 -12.30 -10.45 4.74
N GLY A 681 -12.57 -10.42 6.05
CA GLY A 681 -13.24 -11.49 6.78
C GLY A 681 -14.66 -11.78 6.27
N LEU A 682 -15.55 -10.79 6.41
CA LEU A 682 -17.00 -10.99 6.22
C LEU A 682 -17.41 -11.12 4.75
N SER A 683 -16.58 -10.65 3.79
CA SER A 683 -16.78 -10.94 2.37
C SER A 683 -16.25 -12.33 1.94
N TRP A 684 -15.36 -12.93 2.73
CA TRP A 684 -14.93 -14.32 2.55
C TRP A 684 -15.86 -15.30 3.24
N ASN A 685 -16.25 -15.04 4.49
CA ASN A 685 -17.19 -15.87 5.25
C ASN A 685 -18.10 -14.97 6.12
N ASN A 686 -19.29 -14.69 5.61
CA ASN A 686 -20.32 -13.89 6.30
C ASN A 686 -21.01 -14.63 7.46
N ASN A 687 -20.73 -15.93 7.68
CA ASN A 687 -21.24 -16.67 8.84
C ASN A 687 -20.36 -16.48 10.10
N THR A 688 -19.30 -15.67 10.01
CA THR A 688 -18.41 -15.36 11.13
C THR A 688 -19.13 -14.51 12.19
N ASP A 689 -19.14 -14.94 13.45
CA ASP A 689 -19.78 -14.22 14.55
C ASP A 689 -19.18 -12.81 14.77
N ILE A 690 -20.02 -11.78 14.78
CA ILE A 690 -19.64 -10.38 15.07
C ILE A 690 -18.93 -10.23 16.42
N ASN A 691 -19.28 -11.03 17.43
CA ASN A 691 -18.62 -10.98 18.74
C ASN A 691 -17.19 -11.52 18.66
N PHE A 692 -16.99 -12.59 17.88
CA PHE A 692 -15.67 -13.11 17.55
C PHE A 692 -14.86 -12.09 16.75
N VAL A 693 -15.41 -11.47 15.69
CA VAL A 693 -14.70 -10.42 14.93
C VAL A 693 -14.28 -9.27 15.85
N SER A 694 -15.20 -8.75 16.66
CA SER A 694 -14.96 -7.59 17.52
C SER A 694 -13.92 -7.85 18.62
N SER A 695 -13.81 -9.09 19.11
CA SER A 695 -12.84 -9.48 20.15
C SER A 695 -11.49 -9.93 19.59
N SER A 696 -11.46 -10.54 18.40
CA SER A 696 -10.22 -11.02 17.76
C SER A 696 -9.48 -9.95 16.96
N LEU A 697 -10.15 -8.89 16.49
CA LEU A 697 -9.57 -7.88 15.59
C LEU A 697 -8.23 -7.27 16.07
N PRO A 698 -7.98 -6.98 17.36
CA PRO A 698 -6.65 -6.56 17.82
C PRO A 698 -5.55 -7.57 17.48
N ALA A 699 -5.80 -8.87 17.70
CA ALA A 699 -4.85 -9.93 17.44
C ALA A 699 -4.68 -10.19 15.93
N LEU A 700 -5.77 -10.10 15.15
CA LEU A 700 -5.73 -10.20 13.69
C LEU A 700 -4.90 -9.07 13.06
N LEU A 701 -5.03 -7.83 13.57
CA LEU A 701 -4.22 -6.68 13.15
C LEU A 701 -2.74 -6.88 13.51
N ASN A 702 -2.44 -7.36 14.72
CA ASN A 702 -1.06 -7.68 15.12
C ASN A 702 -0.43 -8.76 14.23
N GLN A 703 -1.17 -9.84 13.95
CA GLN A 703 -0.69 -10.98 13.15
C GLN A 703 -0.48 -10.61 11.68
N HIS A 704 -1.48 -9.99 11.03
CA HIS A 704 -1.53 -9.88 9.57
C HIS A 704 -1.17 -8.51 9.01
N VAL A 705 -1.34 -7.43 9.78
CA VAL A 705 -1.07 -6.06 9.32
C VAL A 705 0.25 -5.53 9.89
N PHE A 706 0.40 -5.56 11.22
CA PHE A 706 1.55 -4.96 11.88
C PHE A 706 2.73 -5.93 12.05
N LYS A 707 2.53 -7.25 11.88
CA LYS A 707 3.49 -8.31 12.28
C LYS A 707 4.09 -8.03 13.67
N ASP A 708 3.27 -7.57 14.63
CA ASP A 708 3.70 -7.13 15.96
C ASP A 708 3.76 -8.29 16.96
N ARG A 709 4.98 -8.77 17.27
CA ARG A 709 5.20 -9.88 18.21
C ARG A 709 4.85 -9.54 19.65
N ALA A 710 4.82 -8.25 20.02
CA ALA A 710 4.42 -7.83 21.36
C ALA A 710 2.89 -7.76 21.52
N GLY A 711 2.14 -7.80 20.41
CA GLY A 711 0.69 -7.85 20.42
C GLY A 711 -0.01 -6.56 20.88
N VAL A 712 0.65 -5.39 20.81
CA VAL A 712 0.13 -4.13 21.33
C VAL A 712 -0.50 -3.22 20.28
N MET A 713 0.03 -3.20 19.05
CA MET A 713 -0.32 -2.17 18.05
C MET A 713 -1.79 -2.21 17.61
N GLY A 714 -2.34 -3.40 17.35
CA GLY A 714 -3.76 -3.59 17.00
C GLY A 714 -4.72 -3.19 18.12
N GLY A 715 -4.32 -3.40 19.39
CA GLY A 715 -5.09 -2.94 20.54
C GLY A 715 -5.07 -1.41 20.68
N ILE A 716 -3.91 -0.79 20.47
CA ILE A 716 -3.75 0.68 20.46
C ILE A 716 -4.63 1.32 19.38
N VAL A 717 -4.64 0.77 18.16
CA VAL A 717 -5.46 1.27 17.04
C VAL A 717 -6.95 1.26 17.38
N LEU A 718 -7.49 0.14 17.89
CA LEU A 718 -8.91 0.06 18.24
C LEU A 718 -9.27 0.99 19.40
N GLU A 719 -8.48 0.98 20.47
CA GLU A 719 -8.79 1.71 21.70
C GLU A 719 -8.70 3.23 21.54
N LEU A 720 -7.80 3.74 20.70
CA LEU A 720 -7.76 5.17 20.37
C LEU A 720 -9.03 5.60 19.62
N GLY A 721 -9.48 4.82 18.63
CA GLY A 721 -10.74 5.06 17.93
C GLY A 721 -11.97 4.97 18.84
N THR A 722 -11.99 4.02 19.77
CA THR A 722 -13.03 3.91 20.82
C THR A 722 -13.03 5.14 21.74
N ALA A 723 -11.85 5.62 22.16
CA ALA A 723 -11.72 6.80 23.01
C ALA A 723 -12.16 8.11 22.32
N GLU A 724 -11.97 8.21 21.00
CA GLU A 724 -12.47 9.30 20.17
C GLU A 724 -13.99 9.23 19.96
N THR A 725 -14.51 8.02 19.68
CA THR A 725 -15.94 7.72 19.52
C THR A 725 -16.74 8.04 20.79
N PHE A 726 -16.21 7.67 21.95
CA PHE A 726 -16.80 7.97 23.26
C PHE A 726 -17.06 9.47 23.48
N LEU A 727 -16.19 10.35 22.97
CA LEU A 727 -16.38 11.79 23.09
C LEU A 727 -17.49 12.31 22.16
N VAL A 728 -17.61 11.76 20.94
CA VAL A 728 -18.73 12.07 20.01
C VAL A 728 -20.06 11.67 20.64
N GLN A 729 -20.17 10.43 21.13
CA GLN A 729 -21.37 9.94 21.81
C GLN A 729 -21.73 10.79 23.04
N ARG A 730 -20.73 11.19 23.85
CA ARG A 730 -20.95 12.05 25.03
C ARG A 730 -21.41 13.46 24.64
N ALA A 731 -20.80 14.08 23.63
CA ALA A 731 -21.22 15.38 23.11
C ALA A 731 -22.67 15.36 22.56
N ARG A 732 -23.14 14.20 22.11
CA ARG A 732 -24.49 13.99 21.55
C ARG A 732 -25.50 13.38 22.53
N ARG A 733 -25.11 13.06 23.77
CA ARG A 733 -25.89 12.24 24.75
C ARG A 733 -26.33 10.87 24.22
N GLN A 734 -25.65 10.30 23.24
CA GLN A 734 -25.92 8.96 22.73
C GLN A 734 -25.51 7.88 23.76
N PRO A 735 -26.20 6.72 23.79
CA PRO A 735 -25.71 5.52 24.49
C PRO A 735 -24.35 5.06 23.95
N VAL A 736 -23.56 4.37 24.79
CA VAL A 736 -22.22 3.89 24.42
C VAL A 736 -22.28 2.83 23.30
N ASP A 737 -23.35 2.04 23.29
CA ASP A 737 -23.59 0.98 22.31
C ASP A 737 -24.35 1.47 21.06
N SER A 738 -24.52 2.79 20.91
CA SER A 738 -25.22 3.40 19.77
C SER A 738 -24.24 3.88 18.70
N PHE A 739 -24.40 3.33 17.49
CA PHE A 739 -23.62 3.69 16.30
C PHE A 739 -24.42 4.50 15.28
N SER A 740 -25.45 5.23 15.73
CA SER A 740 -26.26 6.07 14.83
C SER A 740 -25.56 7.40 14.51
N ASP A 741 -25.63 7.82 13.25
CA ASP A 741 -24.92 8.95 12.66
C ASP A 741 -23.40 8.94 12.98
N LEU A 742 -22.78 7.76 12.95
CA LEU A 742 -21.32 7.60 13.03
C LEU A 742 -20.74 7.11 11.69
N PRO A 743 -19.54 7.55 11.30
CA PRO A 743 -18.77 8.64 11.89
C PRO A 743 -19.46 10.01 11.70
N GLU A 744 -19.20 10.95 12.60
CA GLU A 744 -19.77 12.30 12.54
C GLU A 744 -19.27 13.05 11.30
N GLU A 745 -20.20 13.57 10.49
CA GLU A 745 -19.89 14.20 9.19
C GLU A 745 -19.01 15.46 9.31
N GLN A 746 -19.23 16.25 10.36
CA GLN A 746 -18.40 17.40 10.73
C GLN A 746 -17.03 17.01 11.31
N GLY A 747 -16.76 15.70 11.40
CA GLY A 747 -15.60 15.11 12.05
C GLY A 747 -15.77 14.90 13.55
N SER A 748 -14.85 14.13 14.13
CA SER A 748 -14.91 13.82 15.56
C SER A 748 -14.66 15.04 16.46
N ILE A 749 -15.01 14.93 17.73
CA ILE A 749 -14.73 15.96 18.74
C ILE A 749 -13.23 16.30 18.83
N LEU A 750 -12.33 15.32 18.74
CA LEU A 750 -10.88 15.57 18.79
C LEU A 750 -10.35 16.19 17.50
N TYR A 751 -10.82 15.72 16.33
CA TYR A 751 -10.50 16.32 15.04
C TYR A 751 -11.00 17.77 14.95
N ARG A 752 -12.22 18.05 15.42
CA ARG A 752 -12.81 19.39 15.45
C ARG A 752 -12.05 20.32 16.39
N PHE A 753 -11.54 19.86 17.54
CA PHE A 753 -10.67 20.71 18.39
C PHE A 753 -9.37 21.17 17.69
N LEU A 754 -8.89 20.46 16.67
CA LEU A 754 -7.70 20.86 15.89
C LEU A 754 -8.03 21.65 14.60
N THR A 755 -9.29 21.67 14.16
CA THR A 755 -9.67 22.17 12.82
C THR A 755 -10.78 23.22 12.83
N HIS A 756 -11.74 23.12 13.75
CA HIS A 756 -12.81 24.11 13.97
C HIS A 756 -13.32 24.09 15.44
N PRO A 757 -12.47 24.44 16.43
CA PRO A 757 -12.76 24.25 17.86
C PRO A 757 -13.93 25.07 18.40
N ASP A 758 -14.16 26.25 17.83
CA ASP A 758 -15.22 27.18 18.28
C ASP A 758 -16.62 26.63 17.93
N GLY A 759 -16.72 25.79 16.89
CA GLY A 759 -17.93 25.07 16.50
C GLY A 759 -18.09 23.69 17.16
N VAL A 760 -17.39 23.39 18.26
CA VAL A 760 -17.57 22.14 19.02
C VAL A 760 -18.66 22.31 20.09
N PRO A 761 -19.68 21.42 20.14
CA PRO A 761 -20.71 21.46 21.18
C PRO A 761 -20.15 20.99 22.54
N LEU A 762 -20.00 21.92 23.48
CA LEU A 762 -19.44 21.64 24.81
C LEU A 762 -20.48 21.31 25.89
N GLU A 763 -21.77 21.44 25.61
CA GLU A 763 -22.84 21.40 26.64
C GLU A 763 -22.79 20.12 27.50
N PHE A 764 -22.43 18.99 26.89
CA PHE A 764 -22.37 17.66 27.52
C PHE A 764 -20.95 17.08 27.61
N LEU A 765 -19.93 17.84 27.21
CA LEU A 765 -18.52 17.47 27.37
C LEU A 765 -17.97 17.97 28.71
N SER A 766 -17.44 17.05 29.50
CA SER A 766 -16.87 17.36 30.81
C SER A 766 -15.34 17.34 30.79
N ALA A 767 -14.72 18.17 31.62
CA ALA A 767 -13.26 18.20 31.78
C ALA A 767 -12.72 16.86 32.32
N GLU A 768 -13.59 16.13 33.03
CA GLU A 768 -13.37 14.85 33.66
C GLU A 768 -13.41 13.69 32.63
N ALA A 769 -14.27 13.79 31.60
CA ALA A 769 -14.28 12.89 30.45
C ALA A 769 -13.03 13.06 29.59
N LEU A 770 -12.70 14.31 29.22
CA LEU A 770 -11.48 14.65 28.47
C LEU A 770 -10.20 14.24 29.25
N GLN A 771 -10.19 14.41 30.57
CA GLN A 771 -9.09 13.96 31.43
C GLN A 771 -8.97 12.43 31.50
N SER A 772 -10.07 11.70 31.32
CA SER A 772 -10.07 10.24 31.27
C SER A 772 -9.53 9.71 29.94
N VAL A 773 -9.97 10.28 28.82
CA VAL A 773 -9.38 10.01 27.48
C VAL A 773 -7.89 10.39 27.45
N THR A 774 -7.50 11.52 28.05
CA THR A 774 -6.08 11.90 28.23
C THR A 774 -5.26 10.83 28.96
N ARG A 775 -5.84 10.13 29.95
CA ARG A 775 -5.17 9.04 30.68
C ARG A 775 -5.02 7.79 29.81
N ILE A 776 -6.06 7.47 29.03
CA ILE A 776 -6.12 6.33 28.10
C ILE A 776 -5.05 6.49 27.01
N ILE A 777 -4.99 7.63 26.33
CA ILE A 777 -3.99 7.89 25.27
C ILE A 777 -2.55 7.78 25.81
N ARG A 778 -2.27 8.34 27.00
CA ARG A 778 -0.94 8.23 27.63
C ARG A 778 -0.54 6.80 27.99
N LYS A 779 -1.49 5.95 28.39
CA LYS A 779 -1.24 4.51 28.61
C LYS A 779 -0.75 3.88 27.31
N PHE A 780 -1.47 4.09 26.20
CA PHE A 780 -1.14 3.50 24.91
C PHE A 780 0.15 4.05 24.30
N MET A 781 0.41 5.35 24.41
CA MET A 781 1.69 5.95 24.04
C MET A 781 2.87 5.31 24.79
N SER A 782 2.67 4.91 26.06
CA SER A 782 3.65 4.15 26.85
C SER A 782 3.67 2.64 26.57
N SER A 783 2.66 2.07 25.90
CA SER A 783 2.66 0.68 25.43
C SER A 783 3.26 0.56 24.02
N LEU A 784 3.19 1.62 23.21
CA LEU A 784 3.75 1.67 21.86
C LEU A 784 5.28 1.49 21.87
N THR A 785 5.96 1.90 22.95
CA THR A 785 7.41 1.71 23.11
C THR A 785 7.83 0.25 23.29
N THR A 786 6.89 -0.68 23.52
CA THR A 786 7.16 -2.13 23.59
C THR A 786 6.77 -2.88 22.32
N ALA A 787 6.37 -2.20 21.25
CA ALA A 787 5.92 -2.83 20.00
C ALA A 787 7.09 -3.42 19.18
N ASP A 788 6.99 -4.71 18.84
CA ASP A 788 7.97 -5.46 18.03
C ASP A 788 7.36 -5.79 16.66
N SER A 789 7.12 -4.75 15.86
CA SER A 789 6.63 -4.86 14.48
C SER A 789 7.75 -5.35 13.55
N GLN A 790 7.48 -6.46 12.86
CA GLN A 790 8.37 -7.11 11.90
C GLN A 790 7.90 -6.88 10.44
N CYS A 791 7.15 -5.81 10.18
CA CYS A 791 6.70 -5.44 8.83
C CYS A 791 7.58 -4.33 8.23
N LEU A 792 7.62 -4.23 6.89
CA LEU A 792 8.50 -3.34 6.11
C LEU A 792 8.44 -1.85 6.51
N HIS A 793 7.34 -1.42 7.14
CA HIS A 793 7.13 -0.04 7.57
C HIS A 793 6.83 0.07 9.08
N GLY A 794 7.22 -0.92 9.88
CA GLY A 794 6.87 -1.03 11.31
C GLY A 794 7.19 0.23 12.11
N ASP A 795 8.40 0.78 11.99
CA ASP A 795 8.80 1.98 12.72
C ASP A 795 8.17 3.27 12.18
N VAL A 796 7.81 3.32 10.89
CA VAL A 796 7.00 4.42 10.34
C VAL A 796 5.61 4.38 10.95
N ILE A 797 4.99 3.19 11.05
CA ILE A 797 3.68 3.01 11.67
C ILE A 797 3.73 3.37 13.16
N LYS A 798 4.81 3.06 13.89
CA LYS A 798 5.00 3.53 15.28
C LYS A 798 5.01 5.06 15.36
N GLN A 799 5.73 5.75 14.46
CA GLN A 799 5.73 7.23 14.41
C GLN A 799 4.34 7.79 14.07
N GLU A 800 3.60 7.18 13.15
CA GLU A 800 2.21 7.58 12.86
C GLU A 800 1.29 7.45 14.07
N LEU A 801 1.38 6.34 14.81
CA LEU A 801 0.58 6.09 16.02
C LEU A 801 0.98 7.01 17.18
N GLN A 802 2.27 7.33 17.32
CA GLN A 802 2.74 8.32 18.29
C GLN A 802 2.19 9.71 17.96
N LEU A 803 2.38 10.20 16.74
CA LEU A 803 1.90 11.52 16.33
C LEU A 803 0.38 11.64 16.46
N ALA A 804 -0.38 10.59 16.13
CA ALA A 804 -1.82 10.54 16.37
C ALA A 804 -2.15 10.70 17.86
N CYS A 805 -1.45 9.98 18.76
CA CYS A 805 -1.60 10.14 20.22
C CYS A 805 -1.30 11.58 20.66
N GLU A 806 -0.25 12.20 20.13
CA GLU A 806 0.19 13.55 20.52
C GLU A 806 -0.77 14.65 20.04
N LEU A 807 -1.30 14.51 18.83
CA LEU A 807 -2.40 15.35 18.30
C LEU A 807 -3.69 15.17 19.12
N MET A 808 -4.09 13.95 19.47
CA MET A 808 -5.24 13.69 20.35
C MET A 808 -5.04 14.27 21.76
N LEU A 809 -3.82 14.24 22.30
CA LEU A 809 -3.47 14.86 23.59
C LEU A 809 -3.51 16.39 23.52
N LEU A 810 -3.13 17.00 22.40
CA LEU A 810 -3.31 18.43 22.17
C LEU A 810 -4.80 18.79 22.06
N ALA A 811 -5.59 18.04 21.30
CA ALA A 811 -7.04 18.21 21.18
C ALA A 811 -7.75 18.13 22.55
N CYS A 812 -7.39 17.15 23.39
CA CYS A 812 -7.85 17.06 24.78
C CYS A 812 -7.44 18.28 25.64
N LYS A 813 -6.24 18.86 25.43
CA LYS A 813 -5.79 20.07 26.14
C LYS A 813 -6.61 21.30 25.73
N ILE A 814 -6.88 21.48 24.43
CA ILE A 814 -7.75 22.53 23.88
C ILE A 814 -9.17 22.41 24.45
N GLY A 815 -9.80 21.24 24.29
CA GLY A 815 -11.16 21.00 24.78
C GLY A 815 -11.30 21.21 26.28
N LYS A 816 -10.31 20.78 27.07
CA LYS A 816 -10.31 20.98 28.53
C LYS A 816 -10.19 22.46 28.89
N ALA A 817 -9.41 23.26 28.15
CA ALA A 817 -9.32 24.70 28.37
C ALA A 817 -10.64 25.42 28.04
N LEU A 818 -11.28 25.06 26.91
CA LEU A 818 -12.58 25.60 26.50
C LEU A 818 -13.70 25.24 27.50
N VAL A 819 -13.80 23.98 27.92
CA VAL A 819 -14.80 23.53 28.91
C VAL A 819 -14.61 24.24 30.26
N LEU A 820 -13.37 24.50 30.69
CA LEU A 820 -13.11 25.18 31.96
C LEU A 820 -13.39 26.69 31.90
N SER A 821 -13.15 27.35 30.77
CA SER A 821 -13.55 28.75 30.56
C SER A 821 -15.06 28.92 30.33
N GLY A 822 -15.74 27.87 29.85
CA GLY A 822 -17.20 27.85 29.62
C GLY A 822 -18.09 27.64 30.85
N ARG A 823 -17.54 27.36 32.05
CA ARG A 823 -18.31 27.08 33.27
C ARG A 823 -18.80 28.38 33.94
N LYS A 824 -20.11 28.48 34.20
CA LYS A 824 -20.67 29.54 35.08
C LYS A 824 -20.26 29.29 36.55
N PRO A 825 -20.00 30.33 37.36
CA PRO A 825 -19.58 30.15 38.76
C PRO A 825 -20.61 29.43 39.65
N ASP A 826 -21.90 29.73 39.49
CA ASP A 826 -22.93 29.40 40.49
C ASP A 826 -23.77 28.14 40.18
N SER A 827 -23.50 27.43 39.08
CA SER A 827 -24.34 26.31 38.64
C SER A 827 -24.07 25.01 39.42
N GLN A 828 -24.75 24.83 40.56
CA GLN A 828 -24.78 23.55 41.29
C GLN A 828 -25.49 22.41 40.53
N ALA A 829 -26.05 22.68 39.34
CA ALA A 829 -26.85 21.75 38.54
C ALA A 829 -26.16 21.34 37.22
N GLY A 830 -25.26 20.35 37.30
CA GLY A 830 -24.93 19.47 36.17
C GLY A 830 -24.15 20.06 35.00
N TYR A 831 -24.84 20.66 34.02
CA TYR A 831 -24.34 20.86 32.66
C TYR A 831 -24.82 22.18 32.02
N SER A 832 -23.88 22.95 31.48
CA SER A 832 -24.04 23.89 30.35
C SER A 832 -22.74 24.69 30.17
N ALA A 833 -21.65 24.02 29.78
CA ALA A 833 -20.43 24.71 29.39
C ALA A 833 -20.66 25.41 28.04
N VAL A 834 -20.58 26.75 28.03
CA VAL A 834 -20.73 27.54 26.81
C VAL A 834 -19.37 27.61 26.11
N ASN A 835 -19.33 27.32 24.80
CA ASN A 835 -18.13 27.50 24.01
C ASN A 835 -17.95 29.00 23.70
N PHE A 836 -17.11 29.68 24.49
CA PHE A 836 -16.72 31.08 24.22
C PHE A 836 -15.69 31.21 23.10
N GLY A 837 -15.23 30.09 22.51
CA GLY A 837 -14.22 30.08 21.45
C GLY A 837 -12.79 30.31 21.95
N ILE A 838 -11.80 29.94 21.14
CA ILE A 838 -10.39 29.94 21.51
C ILE A 838 -9.87 31.34 21.84
N ALA A 839 -10.33 32.39 21.16
CA ALA A 839 -9.87 33.76 21.38
C ALA A 839 -10.00 34.22 22.85
N HIS A 840 -10.98 33.68 23.59
CA HIS A 840 -11.25 33.99 24.99
C HIS A 840 -10.38 33.19 25.99
N LEU A 841 -9.54 32.27 25.52
CA LEU A 841 -8.52 31.62 26.35
C LEU A 841 -7.40 32.61 26.72
N SER A 842 -6.81 32.42 27.90
CA SER A 842 -5.71 33.26 28.39
C SER A 842 -4.51 33.23 27.42
N VAL A 843 -3.81 34.35 27.31
CA VAL A 843 -2.67 34.51 26.38
C VAL A 843 -1.61 33.41 26.60
N THR A 844 -1.29 33.10 27.86
CA THR A 844 -0.36 32.01 28.22
C THR A 844 -0.80 30.65 27.69
N ASN A 845 -2.09 30.31 27.82
CA ASN A 845 -2.62 29.05 27.28
C ASN A 845 -2.58 29.04 25.75
N ARG A 846 -2.91 30.16 25.10
CA ARG A 846 -2.91 30.26 23.63
C ARG A 846 -1.50 30.13 23.04
N THR A 847 -0.49 30.78 23.63
CA THR A 847 0.89 30.67 23.17
C THR A 847 1.47 29.27 23.40
N ASP A 848 1.21 28.62 24.54
CA ASP A 848 1.58 27.22 24.79
C ASP A 848 0.98 26.28 23.73
N LEU A 849 -0.32 26.43 23.43
CA LEU A 849 -1.03 25.61 22.46
C LEU A 849 -0.51 25.85 21.04
N ALA A 850 -0.21 27.10 20.68
CA ALA A 850 0.33 27.46 19.37
C ALA A 850 1.74 26.87 19.16
N ASN A 851 2.63 26.98 20.14
CA ASN A 851 3.99 26.47 20.05
C ASN A 851 3.99 24.94 19.85
N ARG A 852 3.23 24.21 20.67
CA ARG A 852 3.11 22.74 20.52
C ARG A 852 2.44 22.32 19.21
N LEU A 853 1.51 23.12 18.70
CA LEU A 853 0.91 22.86 17.39
C LEU A 853 1.90 23.10 16.24
N LEU A 854 2.79 24.09 16.35
CA LEU A 854 3.88 24.32 15.38
C LEU A 854 4.91 23.19 15.39
N GLU A 855 5.26 22.65 16.57
CA GLU A 855 6.08 21.44 16.72
C GLU A 855 5.44 20.25 15.98
N TYR A 856 4.16 19.94 16.25
CA TYR A 856 3.46 18.83 15.59
C TYR A 856 3.17 19.06 14.10
N ILE A 857 3.07 20.30 13.62
CA ILE A 857 3.01 20.60 12.18
C ILE A 857 4.33 20.22 11.48
N LYS A 858 5.48 20.43 12.14
CA LYS A 858 6.79 20.02 11.61
C LYS A 858 6.90 18.49 11.56
N GLU A 859 6.52 17.82 12.64
CA GLU A 859 6.54 16.35 12.72
C GLU A 859 5.57 15.71 11.71
N PHE A 860 4.34 16.23 11.57
CA PHE A 860 3.35 15.75 10.60
C PHE A 860 3.87 15.80 9.16
N ARG A 861 4.61 16.85 8.78
CA ARG A 861 5.28 16.92 7.46
C ARG A 861 6.33 15.84 7.28
N GLN A 862 7.14 15.57 8.31
CA GLN A 862 8.17 14.53 8.28
C GLN A 862 7.52 13.16 8.15
N VAL A 863 6.58 12.82 9.03
CA VAL A 863 5.89 11.52 9.06
C VAL A 863 5.07 11.27 7.79
N TRP A 864 4.41 12.28 7.21
CA TRP A 864 3.72 12.16 5.91
C TRP A 864 4.70 11.75 4.80
N SER A 865 5.84 12.43 4.74
CA SER A 865 6.87 12.23 3.70
C SER A 865 7.55 10.86 3.76
N LEU A 866 7.37 10.08 4.84
CA LEU A 866 7.89 8.70 4.94
C LEU A 866 7.08 7.67 4.15
N ARG A 867 5.80 7.93 3.84
CA ARG A 867 4.93 6.96 3.14
C ARG A 867 3.78 7.59 2.32
N SER A 868 3.90 8.84 1.90
CA SER A 868 2.93 9.52 1.03
C SER A 868 3.61 10.67 0.28
N ASN A 869 3.23 10.91 -0.98
CA ASN A 869 3.75 12.04 -1.75
C ASN A 869 3.42 13.37 -1.03
N PRO A 870 4.40 14.24 -0.72
CA PRO A 870 4.15 15.54 -0.08
C PRO A 870 3.50 16.59 -0.99
N GLU A 871 3.45 16.40 -2.30
CA GLU A 871 2.84 17.32 -3.27
C GLU A 871 1.31 17.27 -3.25
N HIS A 872 0.72 16.17 -2.75
CA HIS A 872 -0.72 15.96 -2.68
C HIS A 872 -1.19 15.83 -1.22
N GLY A 873 -2.33 16.46 -0.90
CA GLY A 873 -3.00 16.39 0.41
C GLY A 873 -2.31 17.12 1.57
N LEU A 874 -0.97 17.03 1.69
CA LEU A 874 -0.18 17.58 2.78
C LEU A 874 -0.38 19.10 2.96
N ALA A 875 -0.45 19.84 1.85
CA ALA A 875 -0.67 21.29 1.88
C ALA A 875 -2.00 21.65 2.56
N ASP A 876 -3.10 20.99 2.20
CA ASP A 876 -4.42 21.20 2.82
C ASP A 876 -4.42 20.78 4.31
N SER A 877 -3.81 19.63 4.64
CA SER A 877 -3.76 19.12 6.02
C SER A 877 -2.98 20.06 6.94
N VAL A 878 -1.81 20.53 6.48
CA VAL A 878 -1.00 21.53 7.19
C VAL A 878 -1.74 22.88 7.25
N GLN A 879 -2.48 23.27 6.21
CA GLN A 879 -3.22 24.53 6.20
C GLN A 879 -4.38 24.53 7.21
N ARG A 880 -5.04 23.39 7.46
CA ARG A 880 -6.02 23.27 8.56
C ARG A 880 -5.37 23.55 9.92
N LEU A 881 -4.25 22.87 10.22
CA LEU A 881 -3.54 23.06 11.49
C LEU A 881 -2.97 24.49 11.62
N ARG A 882 -2.42 25.07 10.54
CA ARG A 882 -1.98 26.47 10.49
C ARG A 882 -3.12 27.47 10.73
N SER A 883 -4.34 27.16 10.29
CA SER A 883 -5.51 28.02 10.52
C SER A 883 -5.81 28.14 12.02
N LEU A 884 -5.68 27.05 12.77
CA LEU A 884 -5.78 27.08 14.24
C LEU A 884 -4.63 27.89 14.89
N VAL A 885 -3.38 27.77 14.40
CA VAL A 885 -2.27 28.62 14.89
C VAL A 885 -2.59 30.12 14.71
N LYS A 886 -3.19 30.51 13.58
CA LYS A 886 -3.59 31.90 13.31
C LYS A 886 -4.73 32.41 14.22
N VAL A 887 -5.57 31.53 14.78
CA VAL A 887 -6.62 31.88 15.78
C VAL A 887 -6.06 31.92 17.21
N LEU A 888 -5.02 31.14 17.51
CA LEU A 888 -4.37 31.13 18.83
C LEU A 888 -3.53 32.40 19.05
N LEU A 889 -2.69 32.77 18.08
CA LEU A 889 -1.75 33.90 18.21
C LEU A 889 -2.43 35.25 17.88
N PRO A 890 -2.11 36.34 18.62
CA PRO A 890 -2.60 37.69 18.30
C PRO A 890 -1.88 38.27 17.07
N GLU A 891 -2.55 39.17 16.35
CA GLU A 891 -2.10 39.72 15.06
C GLU A 891 -0.67 40.28 15.06
N ALA A 892 -0.24 40.90 16.18
CA ALA A 892 1.11 41.45 16.33
C ALA A 892 2.24 40.42 16.19
N ASN A 893 1.95 39.12 16.33
CA ASN A 893 2.94 38.04 16.17
C ASN A 893 2.90 37.40 14.76
N HIS A 894 2.08 37.90 13.83
CA HIS A 894 2.09 37.40 12.44
C HIS A 894 3.41 37.67 11.71
N SER A 895 4.22 38.64 12.16
CA SER A 895 5.59 38.86 11.68
C SER A 895 6.49 37.62 11.84
N GLN A 896 6.43 36.93 12.98
CA GLN A 896 7.19 35.70 13.22
C GLN A 896 6.64 34.49 12.44
N LEU A 897 5.35 34.54 12.06
CA LEU A 897 4.79 33.58 11.10
C LEU A 897 5.27 33.88 9.67
N LEU A 898 5.40 35.15 9.29
CA LEU A 898 5.93 35.59 7.99
C LEU A 898 7.43 35.23 7.82
N GLU A 899 8.23 35.36 8.88
CA GLU A 899 9.61 34.85 8.92
C GLU A 899 9.68 33.30 8.83
N ALA A 900 8.57 32.60 9.04
CA ALA A 900 8.41 31.16 8.82
C ALA A 900 7.58 30.81 7.55
N GLU A 901 7.18 31.82 6.75
CA GLU A 901 6.56 31.65 5.43
C GLU A 901 7.61 31.75 4.30
N SER A 902 8.83 32.25 4.57
CA SER A 902 9.98 32.24 3.64
C SER A 902 10.59 30.86 3.37
N ASP A 903 10.23 29.83 4.14
CA ASP A 903 10.53 28.42 3.86
C ASP A 903 9.62 27.82 2.75
N THR A 904 9.16 28.67 1.82
CA THR A 904 8.52 28.25 0.57
C THR A 904 9.57 28.21 -0.55
N PRO A 905 9.77 27.08 -1.25
CA PRO A 905 10.52 27.10 -2.50
C PRO A 905 9.68 27.89 -3.53
N GLY A 906 10.13 29.10 -3.87
CA GLY A 906 9.45 29.95 -4.84
C GLY A 906 9.68 29.46 -6.27
N HIS A 907 8.57 29.14 -6.94
CA HIS A 907 8.36 28.93 -8.39
C HIS A 907 9.36 28.04 -9.13
#